data_AF-W2PD38-F1
#
_entry.id   AF-W2PD38-F1
#
_cell.length_a   1.000
_cell.length_b   1.000
_cell.length_c   1.000
_cell.angle_alpha   90.00
_cell.angle_beta   90.00
_cell.angle_gamma   90.00
#
_symmetry.space_group_name_H-M   'P 1'
#
loop_
_entity.id
_entity.type
_entity.pdbx_description
1 polymer ?
#
loop_
_entity_poly.entity_id
_entity_poly.type
_entity_poly.pdbx_seq_one_letter_code
_entity_poly.pdbx_strand_id
1 'polypeptide(L)'
;MGLVFSYGHTLDGALGLGYELSGYVAQPSLVDYFFDNLIVVQDISCGGDQLVGAHSAAVSQDGELYTWGVGIALGRGTLRSASTPQRITLPSVETNVNGATSTVGSVSCGSGFCVALTREGHAFSWGKWSDGRLGLGRIPIIARTSRRHGGGAVRKQFQSFQLTPRQIQSIHTGQVNSARHEDPLLSKVSCGDAHCVGLTRAGTLVTWGRGNSGQQGRGDVSDALTPTAVFKEYVHKQWRDVAAGENWSMGLSVDGQVWTWGACGGAVLGHGLYGSQKNALLAETILQRHQRLLSQRKKSSMASSSCPRLPQLKWMTPQRMPCFATPDMRICWVSAGAQHAAAISDTGDLYMWGEGYADDSDSLVLSSLPKLVNSGQVGTNAGASADIGTHSVEHVVCGGRQTIALTSGSFLARSMAKLHRDSIAQEENNGIASADLILVVSGQRLPAHKLLLAQRSPVLRELILNEEQQQQHRLAATESVSETMELLLPTLRVDVARLVLEFIYTDSFALEVSKSSYYLIHDVLRAAKLYKLPSLVLLCRERLFSSSSLFGTSKIAEDEMSDSNSEDDDEMETLSGSTRTLNDDMKFALSDEVWADIVLIAEGRSIPVHRCMLIARSEYFRAVLAFHHLAESANNERKMAVVNVEDSYAAIVRVLRFIYYDQVALQQLKRNEETDADVSDQLLEDLVAADKYGLERMKRLCEHAIALNTANCLEVLIVAELVHAAHLKQVAMRYIQTNLSDVTARREEFQRFQEDFPQLLEELYTSLRDASRDEYLLRWGPAWLPSVKNKSYNGAKSQIQQRSHGCH
;
A
#
# COMPACT_ATOMS: atom_id res chain seq x y z
N MET A 1 4.22 8.23 13.55
CA MET A 1 4.01 6.89 14.14
C MET A 1 3.13 6.10 13.19
N GLY A 2 3.56 4.92 12.74
CA GLY A 2 2.70 4.04 11.95
C GLY A 2 1.84 3.19 12.88
N LEU A 3 0.54 3.09 12.62
CA LEU A 3 -0.36 2.24 13.40
C LEU A 3 -0.44 0.85 12.75
N VAL A 4 -0.40 -0.20 13.58
CA VAL A 4 -0.48 -1.59 13.12
C VAL A 4 -1.89 -2.10 13.33
N PHE A 5 -2.60 -2.39 12.23
CA PHE A 5 -3.94 -2.96 12.29
C PHE A 5 -3.94 -4.40 11.79
N SER A 6 -4.65 -5.26 12.50
CA SER A 6 -4.79 -6.68 12.16
C SER A 6 -6.26 -7.04 11.97
N TYR A 7 -6.57 -7.87 10.96
CA TYR A 7 -7.90 -8.43 10.77
C TYR A 7 -7.83 -9.85 10.16
N GLY A 8 -8.91 -10.60 10.32
CA GLY A 8 -9.02 -11.97 9.85
C GLY A 8 -9.14 -12.99 10.99
N HIS A 9 -8.69 -14.22 10.74
CA HIS A 9 -8.91 -15.31 11.68
C HIS A 9 -8.04 -15.19 12.95
N THR A 10 -8.60 -15.41 14.15
CA THR A 10 -7.86 -15.30 15.42
C THR A 10 -7.09 -16.56 15.84
N LEU A 11 -7.02 -17.60 14.99
CA LEU A 11 -6.41 -18.89 15.33
C LEU A 11 -4.99 -18.71 15.90
N ASP A 12 -4.74 -19.44 16.99
CA ASP A 12 -3.45 -19.49 17.70
C ASP A 12 -2.93 -18.14 18.20
N GLY A 13 -3.75 -17.08 18.19
CA GLY A 13 -3.38 -15.74 18.63
C GLY A 13 -2.60 -14.92 17.60
N ALA A 14 -2.63 -15.31 16.32
CA ALA A 14 -1.85 -14.70 15.23
C ALA A 14 -2.15 -13.22 14.92
N LEU A 15 -3.23 -12.65 15.46
CA LEU A 15 -3.53 -11.22 15.35
C LEU A 15 -2.80 -10.35 16.39
N GLY A 16 -2.27 -10.94 17.46
CA GLY A 16 -1.42 -10.20 18.42
C GLY A 16 -2.20 -9.34 19.42
N LEU A 17 -3.52 -9.48 19.50
CA LEU A 17 -4.41 -8.67 20.35
C LEU A 17 -4.39 -9.07 21.84
N GLY A 18 -3.66 -10.12 22.22
CA GLY A 18 -3.48 -10.52 23.62
C GLY A 18 -4.66 -11.24 24.29
N TYR A 19 -5.89 -11.05 23.84
CA TYR A 19 -7.08 -11.76 24.34
C TYR A 19 -7.36 -13.03 23.51
N GLU A 20 -7.77 -14.13 24.15
CA GLU A 20 -8.24 -15.35 23.47
C GLU A 20 -9.62 -15.13 22.84
N LEU A 21 -9.68 -14.31 21.78
CA LEU A 21 -10.86 -14.20 20.95
C LEU A 21 -10.96 -15.46 20.10
N SER A 22 -12.02 -16.25 20.27
CA SER A 22 -12.32 -17.37 19.37
C SER A 22 -13.15 -16.88 18.19
N GLY A 23 -12.60 -16.89 16.97
CA GLY A 23 -13.38 -16.63 15.76
C GLY A 23 -12.63 -15.83 14.69
N TYR A 24 -13.33 -14.86 14.13
CA TYR A 24 -12.89 -14.03 13.01
C TYR A 24 -13.07 -12.55 13.38
N VAL A 25 -12.01 -11.76 13.24
CA VAL A 25 -12.05 -10.31 13.40
C VAL A 25 -12.39 -9.71 12.05
N ALA A 26 -13.64 -9.27 11.89
CA ALA A 26 -14.15 -8.72 10.65
C ALA A 26 -13.62 -7.31 10.35
N GLN A 27 -13.18 -6.57 11.38
CA GLN A 27 -12.70 -5.19 11.24
C GLN A 27 -11.27 -4.99 11.74
N PRO A 28 -10.45 -4.18 11.05
CA PRO A 28 -9.06 -3.88 11.43
C PRO A 28 -8.93 -3.37 12.87
N SER A 29 -8.33 -4.18 13.72
CA SER A 29 -8.14 -3.89 15.14
C SER A 29 -6.69 -3.50 15.41
N LEU A 30 -6.50 -2.44 16.20
CA LEU A 30 -5.17 -1.96 16.58
C LEU A 30 -4.44 -3.03 17.42
N VAL A 31 -3.17 -3.25 17.12
CA VAL A 31 -2.29 -4.10 17.93
C VAL A 31 -1.65 -3.25 19.03
N ASP A 32 -2.34 -3.18 20.18
CA ASP A 32 -1.98 -2.30 21.31
C ASP A 32 -0.53 -2.50 21.79
N TYR A 33 0.01 -3.71 21.71
CA TYR A 33 1.39 -3.99 22.16
C TYR A 33 2.45 -3.08 21.53
N PHE A 34 2.37 -2.79 20.23
CA PHE A 34 3.35 -1.90 19.59
C PHE A 34 3.13 -0.43 19.95
N PHE A 35 1.87 -0.06 20.16
CA PHE A 35 1.48 1.28 20.56
C PHE A 35 1.90 1.58 22.01
N ASP A 36 1.54 0.71 22.95
CA ASP A 36 1.82 0.84 24.39
C ASP A 36 3.32 0.81 24.70
N ASN A 37 4.09 0.03 23.94
CA ASN A 37 5.55 -0.07 24.10
C ASN A 37 6.31 0.92 23.19
N LEU A 38 5.61 1.80 22.45
CA LEU A 38 6.19 2.80 21.55
C LEU A 38 7.17 2.21 20.52
N ILE A 39 6.89 0.99 20.04
CA ILE A 39 7.73 0.28 19.08
C ILE A 39 7.32 0.69 17.67
N VAL A 40 8.24 1.33 16.94
CA VAL A 40 8.04 1.66 15.53
C VAL A 40 8.28 0.41 14.68
N VAL A 41 7.23 -0.14 14.08
CA VAL A 41 7.32 -1.30 13.18
C VAL A 41 7.82 -0.86 11.81
N GLN A 42 8.94 -1.44 11.38
CA GLN A 42 9.54 -1.24 10.06
C GLN A 42 8.98 -2.21 9.02
N ASP A 43 8.80 -3.47 9.40
CA ASP A 43 8.33 -4.53 8.50
C ASP A 43 7.44 -5.51 9.26
N ILE A 44 6.47 -6.11 8.58
CA ILE A 44 5.53 -7.07 9.18
C ILE A 44 5.23 -8.18 8.20
N SER A 45 4.97 -9.38 8.69
CA SER A 45 4.54 -10.49 7.86
C SER A 45 3.64 -11.44 8.61
N CYS A 46 2.60 -11.92 7.95
CA CYS A 46 1.69 -12.92 8.47
C CYS A 46 1.64 -14.13 7.55
N GLY A 47 1.48 -15.31 8.13
CA GLY A 47 1.51 -16.57 7.43
C GLY A 47 0.72 -17.64 8.20
N GLY A 48 0.15 -18.60 7.49
CA GLY A 48 -0.65 -19.62 8.15
C GLY A 48 -1.46 -20.45 7.20
N ASP A 49 -1.89 -21.61 7.71
CA ASP A 49 -2.78 -22.54 7.02
C ASP A 49 -3.68 -23.22 8.06
N GLN A 50 -4.81 -23.77 7.62
CA GLN A 50 -5.76 -24.51 8.45
C GLN A 50 -5.12 -25.71 9.17
N LEU A 51 -4.08 -26.33 8.58
CA LEU A 51 -3.48 -27.54 9.13
C LEU A 51 -2.48 -27.28 10.25
N VAL A 52 -1.71 -26.19 10.16
CA VAL A 52 -0.60 -25.92 11.09
C VAL A 52 -0.95 -24.83 12.08
N GLY A 53 -1.84 -23.90 11.72
CA GLY A 53 -2.10 -22.69 12.50
C GLY A 53 -1.48 -21.46 11.86
N ALA A 54 -1.90 -20.29 12.34
CA ALA A 54 -1.46 -19.00 11.84
C ALA A 54 -0.45 -18.33 12.77
N HIS A 55 0.39 -17.47 12.22
CA HIS A 55 1.37 -16.67 12.95
C HIS A 55 1.71 -15.40 12.21
N SER A 56 2.28 -14.47 12.95
CA SER A 56 2.72 -13.19 12.45
C SER A 56 4.06 -12.83 13.09
N ALA A 57 4.83 -12.02 12.38
CA ALA A 57 6.11 -11.53 12.83
C ALA A 57 6.26 -10.07 12.40
N ALA A 58 6.95 -9.27 13.21
CA ALA A 58 7.26 -7.88 12.92
C ALA A 58 8.71 -7.58 13.25
N VAL A 59 9.29 -6.62 12.53
CA VAL A 59 10.64 -6.10 12.76
C VAL A 59 10.50 -4.63 13.17
N SER A 60 11.11 -4.24 14.28
CA SER A 60 11.16 -2.83 14.69
C SER A 60 12.18 -2.06 13.86
N GLN A 61 12.07 -0.73 13.87
CA GLN A 61 13.09 0.16 13.30
C GLN A 61 14.47 -0.06 13.95
N ASP A 62 14.53 -0.49 15.20
CA ASP A 62 15.80 -0.81 15.88
C ASP A 62 16.39 -2.17 15.45
N GLY A 63 15.70 -2.91 14.58
CA GLY A 63 16.12 -4.21 14.06
C GLY A 63 15.85 -5.37 15.02
N GLU A 64 14.95 -5.20 15.99
CA GLU A 64 14.47 -6.27 16.87
C GLU A 64 13.34 -7.05 16.19
N LEU A 65 13.34 -8.38 16.37
CA LEU A 65 12.35 -9.28 15.77
C LEU A 65 11.31 -9.72 16.82
N TYR A 66 10.03 -9.59 16.47
CA TYR A 66 8.89 -10.01 17.27
C TYR A 66 8.09 -11.08 16.51
N THR A 67 7.61 -12.10 17.22
CA THR A 67 6.80 -13.19 16.66
C THR A 67 5.64 -13.53 17.59
N TRP A 68 4.48 -13.87 17.02
CA TRP A 68 3.29 -14.33 17.74
C TRP A 68 2.41 -15.23 16.87
N GLY A 69 1.47 -15.96 17.48
CA GLY A 69 0.67 -17.01 16.85
C GLY A 69 1.14 -18.41 17.21
N VAL A 70 1.09 -19.34 16.25
CA VAL A 70 1.38 -20.77 16.46
C VAL A 70 2.82 -21.04 16.89
N GLY A 71 2.97 -21.80 17.98
CA GLY A 71 4.27 -22.08 18.61
C GLY A 71 5.34 -22.68 17.69
N ILE A 72 4.96 -23.49 16.71
CA ILE A 72 5.89 -24.13 15.76
C ILE A 72 6.68 -23.08 14.95
N ALA A 73 6.07 -21.93 14.65
CA ALA A 73 6.64 -20.90 13.78
C ALA A 73 7.27 -19.73 14.55
N LEU A 74 7.28 -19.74 15.90
CA LEU A 74 7.77 -18.60 16.68
C LEU A 74 9.30 -18.55 16.83
N GLY A 75 10.02 -19.64 16.56
CA GLY A 75 11.48 -19.65 16.66
C GLY A 75 12.03 -19.65 18.10
N ARG A 76 11.17 -19.74 19.12
CA ARG A 76 11.54 -19.64 20.54
C ARG A 76 12.09 -20.93 21.15
N GLY A 77 12.25 -21.99 20.36
CA GLY A 77 12.62 -23.32 20.85
C GLY A 77 11.52 -24.03 21.63
N THR A 78 10.28 -23.50 21.62
CA THR A 78 9.12 -24.10 22.28
C THR A 78 7.98 -24.29 21.28
N LEU A 79 7.05 -25.21 21.60
CA LEU A 79 5.82 -25.43 20.82
C LEU A 79 4.63 -24.62 21.36
N ARG A 80 4.84 -23.73 22.32
CA ARG A 80 3.76 -22.94 22.93
C ARG A 80 3.42 -21.76 22.03
N SER A 81 2.15 -21.66 21.65
CA SER A 81 1.62 -20.49 20.94
C SER A 81 1.62 -19.25 21.85
N ALA A 82 1.60 -18.07 21.25
CA ALA A 82 1.58 -16.79 21.96
C ALA A 82 0.59 -15.84 21.28
N SER A 83 -0.32 -15.24 22.05
CA SER A 83 -1.33 -14.29 21.54
C SER A 83 -0.88 -12.82 21.56
N THR A 84 0.29 -12.54 22.15
CA THR A 84 0.93 -11.23 22.16
C THR A 84 2.27 -11.30 21.43
N PRO A 85 2.74 -10.20 20.80
CA PRO A 85 4.08 -10.14 20.22
C PRO A 85 5.18 -10.48 21.22
N GLN A 86 6.11 -11.36 20.84
CA GLN A 86 7.22 -11.81 21.68
C GLN A 86 8.55 -11.60 20.97
N ARG A 87 9.49 -10.93 21.63
CA ARG A 87 10.84 -10.69 21.09
C ARG A 87 11.64 -11.99 20.98
N ILE A 88 12.36 -12.15 19.87
CA ILE A 88 13.26 -13.27 19.58
C ILE A 88 14.62 -12.73 19.10
N THR A 89 15.70 -13.43 19.45
CA THR A 89 17.07 -13.10 19.06
C THR A 89 17.60 -14.11 18.03
N LEU A 90 18.23 -13.62 16.96
CA LEU A 90 18.90 -14.46 15.98
C LEU A 90 20.28 -14.91 16.46
N PRO A 91 20.74 -16.11 16.11
CA PRO A 91 22.12 -16.53 16.34
C PRO A 91 23.13 -15.59 15.68
N SER A 92 24.28 -15.37 16.32
CA SER A 92 25.38 -14.61 15.73
C SER A 92 25.91 -15.33 14.48
N VAL A 93 26.09 -14.57 13.40
CA VAL A 93 26.72 -15.07 12.17
C VAL A 93 28.20 -15.32 12.46
N GLU A 94 28.73 -16.48 12.04
CA GLU A 94 30.12 -16.92 12.30
C GLU A 94 31.19 -15.93 11.80
N THR A 95 30.85 -14.99 10.92
CA THR A 95 31.74 -13.96 10.36
C THR A 95 31.88 -12.69 11.21
N ASN A 96 31.04 -12.51 12.24
CA ASN A 96 31.11 -11.33 13.12
C ASN A 96 32.07 -11.57 14.30
N VAL A 97 33.35 -11.27 14.08
CA VAL A 97 34.46 -11.43 15.05
C VAL A 97 34.26 -10.61 16.34
N ASN A 98 33.31 -9.66 16.37
CA ASN A 98 33.12 -8.72 17.49
C ASN A 98 31.86 -8.96 18.35
N GLY A 99 31.13 -10.08 18.20
CA GLY A 99 29.99 -10.39 19.08
C GLY A 99 28.80 -9.42 18.98
N ALA A 100 28.75 -8.57 17.94
CA ALA A 100 27.62 -7.69 17.68
C ALA A 100 26.39 -8.52 17.26
N THR A 101 25.25 -8.24 17.88
CA THR A 101 23.96 -8.84 17.54
C THR A 101 23.57 -8.46 16.12
N SER A 102 23.29 -9.45 15.25
CA SER A 102 22.84 -9.21 13.88
C SER A 102 21.46 -8.56 13.88
N THR A 103 21.36 -7.33 13.37
CA THR A 103 20.09 -6.59 13.28
C THR A 103 19.24 -7.12 12.12
N VAL A 104 17.95 -7.29 12.38
CA VAL A 104 16.99 -7.77 11.38
C VAL A 104 16.53 -6.59 10.52
N GLY A 105 16.47 -6.79 9.21
CA GLY A 105 15.99 -5.79 8.25
C GLY A 105 14.60 -6.11 7.70
N SER A 106 14.24 -7.38 7.57
CA SER A 106 12.92 -7.80 7.08
C SER A 106 12.55 -9.21 7.55
N VAL A 107 11.26 -9.53 7.55
CA VAL A 107 10.74 -10.87 7.91
C VAL A 107 9.66 -11.33 6.95
N SER A 108 9.60 -12.64 6.69
CA SER A 108 8.54 -13.24 5.90
C SER A 108 8.03 -14.54 6.49
N CYS A 109 6.71 -14.64 6.65
CA CYS A 109 5.98 -15.75 7.26
C CYS A 109 5.26 -16.56 6.18
N GLY A 110 5.44 -17.89 6.18
CA GLY A 110 4.72 -18.82 5.30
C GLY A 110 3.75 -19.71 6.07
N SER A 111 3.43 -20.92 5.60
CA SER A 111 2.59 -21.85 6.38
C SER A 111 3.43 -22.65 7.39
N GLY A 112 3.41 -22.17 8.64
CA GLY A 112 4.09 -22.78 9.77
C GLY A 112 5.61 -22.64 9.78
N PHE A 113 6.16 -21.64 9.08
CA PHE A 113 7.60 -21.33 9.05
C PHE A 113 7.84 -19.85 8.76
N CYS A 114 8.99 -19.35 9.17
CA CYS A 114 9.42 -17.98 8.90
C CYS A 114 10.82 -17.96 8.28
N VAL A 115 11.11 -16.87 7.57
CA VAL A 115 12.45 -16.48 7.14
C VAL A 115 12.67 -15.03 7.55
N ALA A 116 13.72 -14.76 8.33
CA ALA A 116 14.18 -13.41 8.63
C ALA A 116 15.46 -13.10 7.88
N LEU A 117 15.57 -11.85 7.41
CA LEU A 117 16.73 -11.33 6.72
C LEU A 117 17.40 -10.27 7.59
N THR A 118 18.69 -10.39 7.80
CA THR A 118 19.50 -9.35 8.47
C THR A 118 19.73 -8.16 7.55
N ARG A 119 20.05 -6.98 8.09
CA ARG A 119 20.44 -5.80 7.28
C ARG A 119 21.66 -6.10 6.39
N GLU A 120 22.51 -7.03 6.80
CA GLU A 120 23.67 -7.52 6.06
C GLU A 120 23.29 -8.47 4.90
N GLY A 121 22.06 -8.99 4.85
CA GLY A 121 21.58 -9.88 3.79
C GLY A 121 21.72 -11.38 4.08
N HIS A 122 22.10 -11.76 5.31
CA HIS A 122 22.07 -13.15 5.79
C HIS A 122 20.63 -13.56 6.13
N ALA A 123 20.18 -14.70 5.61
CA ALA A 123 18.84 -15.24 5.85
C ALA A 123 18.84 -16.37 6.89
N PHE A 124 17.88 -16.31 7.80
CA PHE A 124 17.64 -17.30 8.84
C PHE A 124 16.22 -17.86 8.70
N SER A 125 16.07 -19.17 8.77
CA SER A 125 14.77 -19.84 8.65
C SER A 125 14.49 -20.78 9.82
N TRP A 126 13.22 -20.89 10.19
CA TRP A 126 12.73 -21.79 11.23
C TRP A 126 11.26 -22.16 11.01
N GLY A 127 10.80 -23.19 11.69
CA GLY A 127 9.45 -23.77 11.61
C GLY A 127 9.43 -25.13 10.93
N LYS A 128 8.40 -25.41 10.15
CA LYS A 128 8.20 -26.68 9.44
C LYS A 128 9.28 -26.91 8.38
N TRP A 129 9.95 -28.07 8.43
CA TRP A 129 11.06 -28.45 7.53
C TRP A 129 10.63 -29.37 6.38
N SER A 130 9.33 -29.60 6.19
CA SER A 130 8.86 -30.41 5.05
C SER A 130 9.00 -29.66 3.73
N ASP A 131 9.04 -30.40 2.63
CA ASP A 131 9.07 -29.87 1.25
C ASP A 131 10.30 -29.00 0.89
N GLY A 132 11.30 -28.91 1.78
CA GLY A 132 12.48 -28.05 1.57
C GLY A 132 12.24 -26.57 1.81
N ARG A 133 11.08 -26.18 2.37
CA ARG A 133 10.66 -24.77 2.54
C ARG A 133 11.63 -23.89 3.35
N LEU A 134 12.41 -24.49 4.26
CA LEU A 134 13.41 -23.76 5.04
C LEU A 134 14.69 -23.42 4.26
N GLY A 135 14.93 -24.03 3.09
CA GLY A 135 16.16 -23.81 2.33
C GLY A 135 17.43 -24.39 2.97
N LEU A 136 17.30 -25.17 4.05
CA LEU A 136 18.40 -25.77 4.81
C LEU A 136 18.90 -27.11 4.23
N GLY A 137 18.41 -27.50 3.06
CA GLY A 137 18.69 -28.81 2.47
C GLY A 137 17.86 -29.93 3.10
N ARG A 138 18.40 -31.16 3.05
CA ARG A 138 17.70 -32.38 3.49
C ARG A 138 17.54 -32.40 5.01
N ILE A 139 16.38 -32.89 5.47
CA ILE A 139 16.11 -33.11 6.89
C ILE A 139 17.13 -34.12 7.45
N PRO A 140 17.88 -33.79 8.52
CA PRO A 140 18.81 -34.69 9.18
C PRO A 140 18.08 -35.93 9.68
N ILE A 141 18.54 -37.12 9.28
CA ILE A 141 17.97 -38.37 9.75
C ILE A 141 18.53 -38.64 11.15
N ILE A 142 17.77 -38.27 12.20
CA ILE A 142 18.12 -38.65 13.58
C ILE A 142 17.73 -40.13 13.77
N ALA A 143 18.70 -41.03 13.65
CA ALA A 143 18.50 -42.45 13.90
C ALA A 143 18.40 -42.74 15.41
N ARG A 144 17.19 -42.74 15.99
CA ARG A 144 16.96 -43.44 17.26
C ARG A 144 16.49 -44.86 16.95
N THR A 145 17.42 -45.81 16.98
CA THR A 145 17.07 -47.24 16.92
C THR A 145 16.41 -47.65 18.23
N SER A 146 15.08 -47.63 18.29
CA SER A 146 14.36 -48.38 19.33
C SER A 146 14.39 -49.86 18.97
N ARG A 147 15.32 -50.62 19.57
CA ARG A 147 15.28 -52.09 19.52
C ARG A 147 14.10 -52.55 20.40
N ARG A 148 12.99 -52.96 19.80
CA ARG A 148 12.08 -53.93 20.45
C ARG A 148 12.40 -55.32 19.88
N HIS A 149 12.42 -56.30 20.78
CA HIS A 149 12.52 -57.71 20.43
C HIS A 149 11.33 -58.11 19.55
N GLY A 150 11.62 -58.65 18.36
CA GLY A 150 10.63 -59.29 17.48
C GLY A 150 9.85 -58.32 16.58
N GLY A 151 10.26 -58.23 15.30
CA GLY A 151 9.42 -57.75 14.21
C GLY A 151 9.61 -56.28 13.80
N GLY A 152 10.25 -56.08 12.64
CA GLY A 152 10.11 -54.87 11.79
C GLY A 152 10.58 -53.54 12.39
N ALA A 153 11.75 -53.05 11.96
CA ALA A 153 12.20 -51.70 12.27
C ALA A 153 11.29 -50.63 11.63
N VAL A 154 10.31 -50.11 12.37
CA VAL A 154 9.58 -48.89 11.97
C VAL A 154 10.47 -47.69 12.29
N ARG A 155 11.06 -47.08 11.25
CA ARG A 155 11.72 -45.78 11.34
C ARG A 155 10.68 -44.71 11.69
N LYS A 156 10.57 -44.38 12.97
CA LYS A 156 9.78 -43.26 13.46
C LYS A 156 10.58 -41.95 13.25
N GLN A 157 10.36 -41.25 12.13
CA GLN A 157 10.86 -39.88 11.88
C GLN A 157 10.16 -38.92 12.86
N PHE A 158 10.85 -38.44 13.90
CA PHE A 158 10.20 -37.67 14.99
C PHE A 158 10.53 -36.18 15.08
N GLN A 159 11.30 -35.58 14.16
CA GLN A 159 11.38 -34.12 14.10
C GLN A 159 11.45 -33.63 12.64
N SER A 160 10.34 -33.12 12.14
CA SER A 160 10.23 -32.39 10.87
C SER A 160 10.16 -30.87 11.08
N PHE A 161 10.64 -30.38 12.22
CA PHE A 161 10.53 -28.98 12.63
C PHE A 161 11.89 -28.47 13.11
N GLN A 162 12.19 -27.21 12.78
CA GLN A 162 13.33 -26.43 13.24
C GLN A 162 12.79 -25.32 14.14
N LEU A 163 12.77 -25.50 15.47
CA LEU A 163 12.08 -24.57 16.37
C LEU A 163 12.88 -23.32 16.76
N THR A 164 14.12 -23.19 16.28
CA THR A 164 14.99 -22.04 16.50
C THR A 164 15.56 -21.54 15.16
N PRO A 165 15.81 -20.23 14.99
CA PRO A 165 16.37 -19.69 13.76
C PRO A 165 17.68 -20.37 13.36
N ARG A 166 17.79 -20.76 12.09
CA ARG A 166 19.00 -21.35 11.53
C ARG A 166 19.37 -20.68 10.21
N GLN A 167 20.65 -20.36 10.04
CA GLN A 167 21.14 -19.67 8.85
C GLN A 167 21.07 -20.56 7.59
N ILE A 168 20.64 -19.96 6.48
CA ILE A 168 20.69 -20.55 5.14
C ILE A 168 22.09 -20.33 4.57
N GLN A 169 22.85 -21.41 4.33
CA GLN A 169 24.26 -21.33 3.93
C GLN A 169 24.49 -21.38 2.41
N SER A 170 23.61 -22.04 1.66
CA SER A 170 23.86 -22.37 0.24
C SER A 170 22.82 -21.75 -0.69
N ILE A 171 23.25 -20.78 -1.51
CA ILE A 171 22.40 -20.14 -2.54
C ILE A 171 23.00 -20.43 -3.92
N HIS A 172 22.24 -21.09 -4.78
CA HIS A 172 22.71 -21.55 -6.09
C HIS A 172 22.18 -20.67 -7.24
N THR A 173 23.08 -19.87 -7.85
CA THR A 173 22.73 -18.89 -8.89
C THR A 173 22.97 -19.35 -10.35
N GLY A 174 23.37 -20.60 -10.60
CA GLY A 174 23.35 -21.19 -11.96
C GLY A 174 24.51 -20.87 -12.93
N GLN A 175 25.57 -20.18 -12.48
CA GLN A 175 26.90 -19.88 -13.11
C GLN A 175 26.97 -18.92 -14.33
N VAL A 176 27.94 -17.97 -14.29
CA VAL A 176 29.00 -17.71 -15.31
C VAL A 176 30.26 -17.14 -14.62
N ASN A 177 31.44 -17.61 -15.02
CA ASN A 177 32.79 -17.10 -14.66
C ASN A 177 32.89 -15.56 -14.67
N SER A 178 33.37 -14.95 -13.58
CA SER A 178 34.32 -13.81 -13.57
C SER A 178 34.60 -13.30 -12.16
N ALA A 179 35.80 -13.60 -11.65
CA ALA A 179 36.69 -12.76 -10.83
C ALA A 179 36.19 -11.98 -9.57
N ARG A 180 34.91 -12.01 -9.17
CA ARG A 180 34.44 -11.38 -7.93
C ARG A 180 33.60 -12.36 -7.12
N HIS A 181 34.23 -12.91 -6.09
CA HIS A 181 33.61 -13.73 -5.05
C HIS A 181 32.76 -12.79 -4.17
N GLU A 182 31.59 -12.37 -4.64
CA GLU A 182 30.58 -11.78 -3.75
C GLU A 182 29.67 -12.90 -3.28
N ASP A 183 29.59 -13.09 -1.96
CA ASP A 183 28.66 -14.04 -1.36
C ASP A 183 27.24 -13.69 -1.80
N PRO A 184 26.41 -14.67 -2.23
CA PRO A 184 25.08 -14.41 -2.77
C PRO A 184 24.09 -14.03 -1.66
N LEU A 185 24.26 -12.85 -1.07
CA LEU A 185 23.39 -12.31 -0.02
C LEU A 185 22.02 -11.96 -0.59
N LEU A 186 20.98 -12.15 0.22
CA LEU A 186 19.61 -11.82 -0.13
C LEU A 186 19.30 -10.36 0.22
N SER A 187 18.48 -9.72 -0.61
CA SER A 187 17.96 -8.37 -0.38
C SER A 187 16.48 -8.37 0.02
N LYS A 188 15.71 -9.36 -0.47
CA LYS A 188 14.30 -9.57 -0.11
C LYS A 188 13.94 -11.05 -0.15
N VAL A 189 12.98 -11.47 0.66
CA VAL A 189 12.40 -12.82 0.68
C VAL A 189 10.90 -12.72 0.91
N SER A 190 10.12 -13.53 0.18
CA SER A 190 8.70 -13.75 0.44
C SER A 190 8.42 -15.26 0.54
N CYS A 191 7.68 -15.64 1.58
CA CYS A 191 7.30 -17.01 1.91
C CYS A 191 5.86 -17.27 1.48
N GLY A 192 5.65 -18.34 0.72
CA GLY A 192 4.34 -18.89 0.41
C GLY A 192 3.92 -19.99 1.39
N ASP A 193 2.99 -20.87 0.99
CA ASP A 193 2.57 -21.99 1.86
C ASP A 193 3.72 -22.99 2.10
N ALA A 194 4.37 -23.44 1.03
CA ALA A 194 5.42 -24.46 1.12
C ALA A 194 6.67 -24.13 0.29
N HIS A 195 6.78 -22.90 -0.19
CA HIS A 195 7.92 -22.41 -0.98
C HIS A 195 8.30 -20.99 -0.59
N CYS A 196 9.44 -20.53 -1.09
CA CYS A 196 9.90 -19.17 -0.93
C CYS A 196 10.42 -18.64 -2.26
N VAL A 197 10.30 -17.33 -2.41
CA VAL A 197 10.87 -16.55 -3.50
C VAL A 197 11.79 -15.51 -2.87
N GLY A 198 13.01 -15.39 -3.36
CA GLY A 198 13.99 -14.44 -2.86
C GLY A 198 14.64 -13.65 -3.98
N LEU A 199 15.06 -12.44 -3.65
CA LEU A 199 15.88 -11.59 -4.49
C LEU A 199 17.28 -11.52 -3.88
N THR A 200 18.32 -11.76 -4.68
CA THR A 200 19.71 -11.54 -4.28
C THR A 200 20.09 -10.06 -4.46
N ARG A 201 21.12 -9.59 -3.76
CA ARG A 201 21.66 -8.23 -3.97
C ARG A 201 22.13 -7.97 -5.41
N ALA A 202 22.51 -9.04 -6.13
CA ALA A 202 22.84 -8.99 -7.55
C ALA A 202 21.61 -8.88 -8.48
N GLY A 203 20.39 -8.77 -7.93
CA GLY A 203 19.15 -8.71 -8.70
C GLY A 203 18.69 -10.06 -9.27
N THR A 204 19.34 -11.17 -8.91
CA THR A 204 18.94 -12.52 -9.35
C THR A 204 17.77 -13.03 -8.51
N LEU A 205 16.71 -13.51 -9.19
CA LEU A 205 15.55 -14.15 -8.58
C LEU A 205 15.85 -15.62 -8.26
N VAL A 206 15.63 -16.03 -7.02
CA VAL A 206 15.83 -17.41 -6.53
C VAL A 206 14.56 -17.96 -5.90
N THR A 207 14.34 -19.27 -6.00
CA THR A 207 13.21 -19.98 -5.42
C THR A 207 13.65 -21.25 -4.72
N TRP A 208 12.94 -21.64 -3.65
CA TRP A 208 13.12 -22.93 -2.98
C TRP A 208 11.83 -23.42 -2.34
N GLY A 209 11.81 -24.66 -1.87
CA GLY A 209 10.66 -25.39 -1.34
C GLY A 209 9.92 -26.22 -2.39
N ARG A 210 8.61 -26.39 -2.19
CA ARG A 210 7.72 -27.21 -3.02
C ARG A 210 7.63 -26.68 -4.46
N GLY A 211 7.71 -27.56 -5.45
CA GLY A 211 7.62 -27.18 -6.88
C GLY A 211 6.52 -27.86 -7.69
N ASN A 212 5.70 -28.70 -7.07
CA ASN A 212 4.71 -29.55 -7.76
C ASN A 212 3.67 -28.81 -8.64
N SER A 213 3.46 -27.50 -8.45
CA SER A 213 2.49 -26.66 -9.17
C SER A 213 3.18 -25.59 -10.04
N GLY A 214 4.49 -25.69 -10.24
CA GLY A 214 5.29 -24.75 -11.04
C GLY A 214 5.63 -23.43 -10.34
N GLN A 215 5.35 -23.29 -9.03
CA GLN A 215 5.61 -22.08 -8.24
C GLN A 215 7.10 -21.68 -8.18
N GLN A 216 8.01 -22.61 -8.50
CA GLN A 216 9.45 -22.34 -8.57
C GLN A 216 9.82 -21.51 -9.80
N GLY A 217 8.99 -21.48 -10.86
CA GLY A 217 9.24 -20.69 -12.07
C GLY A 217 10.40 -21.19 -12.93
N ARG A 218 10.83 -22.44 -12.73
CA ARG A 218 12.03 -23.03 -13.38
C ARG A 218 11.71 -23.84 -14.64
N GLY A 219 10.46 -23.80 -15.12
CA GLY A 219 10.02 -24.62 -16.26
C GLY A 219 9.92 -26.12 -15.93
N ASP A 220 9.97 -26.48 -14.65
CA ASP A 220 9.77 -27.84 -14.13
C ASP A 220 8.88 -27.81 -12.88
N VAL A 221 8.55 -29.00 -12.37
CA VAL A 221 7.72 -29.19 -11.17
C VAL A 221 8.48 -29.88 -10.03
N SER A 222 9.79 -29.73 -10.01
CA SER A 222 10.67 -30.36 -9.01
C SER A 222 10.83 -29.49 -7.77
N ASP A 223 10.88 -30.13 -6.60
CA ASP A 223 11.16 -29.43 -5.34
C ASP A 223 12.63 -28.98 -5.29
N ALA A 224 12.87 -27.80 -4.72
CA ALA A 224 14.21 -27.26 -4.51
C ALA A 224 14.48 -27.17 -3.00
N LEU A 225 15.46 -27.93 -2.49
CA LEU A 225 15.73 -27.98 -1.04
C LEU A 225 16.61 -26.82 -0.54
N THR A 226 17.12 -26.02 -1.46
CA THR A 226 18.04 -24.90 -1.24
C THR A 226 17.69 -23.80 -2.26
N PRO A 227 17.90 -22.51 -1.93
CA PRO A 227 17.68 -21.40 -2.87
C PRO A 227 18.35 -21.65 -4.22
N THR A 228 17.55 -21.63 -5.29
CA THR A 228 17.99 -21.94 -6.65
C THR A 228 17.45 -20.91 -7.64
N ALA A 229 18.27 -20.44 -8.59
CA ALA A 229 17.85 -19.44 -9.56
C ALA A 229 16.63 -19.86 -10.40
N VAL A 230 15.75 -18.89 -10.66
CA VAL A 230 14.62 -18.98 -11.59
C VAL A 230 15.12 -19.05 -13.05
N PHE A 231 14.25 -19.47 -13.98
CA PHE A 231 14.58 -19.78 -15.39
C PHE A 231 15.57 -18.79 -16.04
N LYS A 232 16.58 -19.34 -16.74
CA LYS A 232 17.77 -18.62 -17.22
C LYS A 232 17.49 -17.45 -18.20
N GLU A 233 16.33 -17.43 -18.84
CA GLU A 233 15.97 -16.37 -19.81
C GLU A 233 15.68 -15.02 -19.15
N TYR A 234 15.41 -14.98 -17.83
CA TYR A 234 15.11 -13.75 -17.10
C TYR A 234 16.28 -13.18 -16.31
N VAL A 235 17.50 -13.67 -16.54
CA VAL A 235 18.74 -13.21 -15.86
C VAL A 235 19.04 -11.73 -16.13
N HIS A 236 18.58 -11.17 -17.25
CA HIS A 236 18.77 -9.76 -17.61
C HIS A 236 17.69 -8.81 -17.07
N LYS A 237 16.62 -9.32 -16.46
CA LYS A 237 15.56 -8.48 -15.88
C LYS A 237 15.94 -8.04 -14.47
N GLN A 238 15.77 -6.75 -14.20
CA GLN A 238 15.96 -6.14 -12.88
C GLN A 238 14.65 -6.24 -12.08
N TRP A 239 14.70 -6.93 -10.94
CA TRP A 239 13.56 -7.12 -10.05
C TRP A 239 13.63 -6.14 -8.88
N ARG A 240 12.47 -5.59 -8.50
CA ARG A 240 12.30 -4.65 -7.38
C ARG A 240 11.69 -5.35 -6.16
N ASP A 241 10.71 -6.23 -6.38
CA ASP A 241 9.98 -6.88 -5.30
C ASP A 241 9.52 -8.29 -5.65
N VAL A 242 9.20 -9.08 -4.64
CA VAL A 242 8.75 -10.48 -4.78
C VAL A 242 7.63 -10.80 -3.79
N ALA A 243 6.66 -11.60 -4.20
CA ALA A 243 5.61 -12.11 -3.33
C ALA A 243 5.31 -13.58 -3.64
N ALA A 244 4.97 -14.38 -2.63
CA ALA A 244 4.68 -15.80 -2.77
C ALA A 244 3.31 -16.12 -2.14
N GLY A 245 2.42 -16.77 -2.90
CA GLY A 245 1.11 -17.21 -2.42
C GLY A 245 1.12 -18.70 -2.03
N GLU A 246 -0.04 -19.37 -2.06
CA GLU A 246 -0.13 -20.78 -1.65
C GLU A 246 0.70 -21.71 -2.57
N ASN A 247 0.34 -21.73 -3.85
CA ASN A 247 0.98 -22.56 -4.88
C ASN A 247 1.44 -21.73 -6.09
N TRP A 248 1.57 -20.42 -5.93
CA TRP A 248 1.93 -19.47 -6.98
C TRP A 248 2.91 -18.42 -6.45
N SER A 249 3.50 -17.68 -7.37
CA SER A 249 4.56 -16.70 -7.10
C SER A 249 4.39 -15.47 -7.97
N MET A 250 4.89 -14.35 -7.49
CA MET A 250 4.81 -13.05 -8.13
C MET A 250 6.13 -12.29 -8.00
N GLY A 251 6.47 -11.52 -9.03
CA GLY A 251 7.64 -10.64 -9.06
C GLY A 251 7.27 -9.29 -9.66
N LEU A 252 7.78 -8.22 -9.05
CA LEU A 252 7.66 -6.85 -9.53
C LEU A 252 9.00 -6.43 -10.15
N SER A 253 9.00 -6.02 -11.41
CA SER A 253 10.20 -5.47 -12.04
C SER A 253 10.34 -3.96 -11.80
N VAL A 254 11.57 -3.43 -11.97
CA VAL A 254 11.88 -2.00 -11.71
C VAL A 254 11.07 -1.05 -12.60
N ASP A 255 10.61 -1.52 -13.76
CA ASP A 255 9.72 -0.81 -14.68
C ASP A 255 8.25 -0.73 -14.20
N GLY A 256 7.92 -1.29 -13.03
CA GLY A 256 6.57 -1.28 -12.46
C GLY A 256 5.66 -2.39 -12.98
N GLN A 257 6.18 -3.33 -13.78
CA GLN A 257 5.40 -4.45 -14.32
C GLN A 257 5.35 -5.63 -13.33
N VAL A 258 4.17 -6.22 -13.19
CA VAL A 258 3.93 -7.39 -12.34
C VAL A 258 3.98 -8.68 -13.18
N TRP A 259 4.70 -9.68 -12.67
CA TRP A 259 4.85 -11.00 -13.27
C TRP A 259 4.36 -12.08 -12.32
N THR A 260 3.59 -13.04 -12.79
CA THR A 260 3.01 -14.13 -11.98
C THR A 260 3.26 -15.50 -12.63
N TRP A 261 3.38 -16.56 -11.82
CA TRP A 261 3.54 -17.95 -12.28
C TRP A 261 3.12 -18.97 -11.20
N GLY A 262 2.97 -20.24 -11.59
CA GLY A 262 2.55 -21.33 -10.71
C GLY A 262 1.05 -21.63 -10.79
N ALA A 263 0.49 -22.17 -9.69
CA ALA A 263 -0.92 -22.57 -9.50
C ALA A 263 -1.56 -23.28 -10.69
N CYS A 264 -0.77 -24.03 -11.47
CA CYS A 264 -1.23 -24.73 -12.68
C CYS A 264 -1.96 -23.81 -13.70
N GLY A 265 -1.75 -22.48 -13.68
CA GLY A 265 -2.44 -21.54 -14.56
C GLY A 265 -3.82 -21.07 -14.07
N GLY A 266 -4.09 -21.20 -12.77
CA GLY A 266 -5.34 -20.78 -12.12
C GLY A 266 -5.64 -19.28 -12.19
N ALA A 267 -6.87 -18.94 -11.81
CA ALA A 267 -7.42 -17.59 -11.94
C ALA A 267 -6.70 -16.54 -11.08
N VAL A 268 -6.11 -16.95 -9.95
CA VAL A 268 -5.39 -16.10 -8.99
C VAL A 268 -4.15 -15.40 -9.61
N LEU A 269 -3.65 -15.89 -10.75
CA LEU A 269 -2.51 -15.31 -11.46
C LEU A 269 -2.84 -13.99 -12.19
N GLY A 270 -4.11 -13.60 -12.30
CA GLY A 270 -4.52 -12.31 -12.87
C GLY A 270 -4.38 -12.17 -14.41
N HIS A 271 -4.27 -13.28 -15.16
CA HIS A 271 -4.09 -13.24 -16.62
C HIS A 271 -5.37 -13.12 -17.46
N GLY A 272 -6.56 -13.09 -16.85
CA GLY A 272 -7.82 -12.76 -17.54
C GLY A 272 -8.24 -13.66 -18.72
N LEU A 273 -7.69 -14.88 -18.86
CA LEU A 273 -8.07 -15.77 -19.96
C LEU A 273 -9.42 -16.45 -19.67
N TYR A 274 -10.40 -16.24 -20.56
CA TYR A 274 -11.64 -17.03 -20.60
C TYR A 274 -11.31 -18.53 -20.65
N GLY A 275 -11.74 -19.29 -19.62
CA GLY A 275 -11.43 -20.71 -19.48
C GLY A 275 -10.24 -21.06 -18.57
N SER A 276 -9.63 -20.11 -17.86
CA SER A 276 -8.52 -20.37 -16.91
C SER A 276 -8.79 -21.49 -15.92
N GLN A 277 -10.01 -21.61 -15.37
CA GLN A 277 -10.37 -22.75 -14.49
C GLN A 277 -10.32 -24.10 -15.19
N LYS A 278 -10.79 -24.20 -16.45
CA LYS A 278 -10.72 -25.44 -17.25
C LYS A 278 -9.28 -25.78 -17.62
N ASN A 279 -8.47 -24.78 -17.93
CA ASN A 279 -7.04 -24.94 -18.23
C ASN A 279 -6.25 -25.35 -16.98
N ALA A 280 -6.58 -24.80 -15.81
CA ALA A 280 -6.00 -25.18 -14.53
C ALA A 280 -6.36 -26.62 -14.16
N LEU A 281 -7.63 -27.01 -14.31
CA LEU A 281 -8.07 -28.39 -14.09
C LEU A 281 -7.39 -29.38 -15.05
N LEU A 282 -7.22 -29.00 -16.32
CA LEU A 282 -6.50 -29.80 -17.31
C LEU A 282 -5.02 -29.95 -16.92
N ALA A 283 -4.36 -28.85 -16.54
CA ALA A 283 -2.98 -28.85 -16.08
C ALA A 283 -2.81 -29.72 -14.82
N GLU A 284 -3.73 -29.62 -13.86
CA GLU A 284 -3.74 -30.46 -12.66
C GLU A 284 -3.89 -31.95 -13.02
N THR A 285 -4.79 -32.28 -13.94
CA THR A 285 -4.99 -33.66 -14.41
C THR A 285 -3.72 -34.22 -15.07
N ILE A 286 -3.03 -33.40 -15.86
CA ILE A 286 -1.74 -33.76 -16.48
C ILE A 286 -0.68 -34.03 -15.41
N LEU A 287 -0.57 -33.18 -14.39
CA LEU A 287 0.37 -33.34 -13.29
C LEU A 287 0.08 -34.58 -12.45
N GLN A 288 -1.19 -34.79 -12.07
CA GLN A 288 -1.61 -35.97 -11.31
C GLN A 288 -1.30 -37.25 -12.08
N ARG A 289 -1.54 -37.29 -13.40
CA ARG A 289 -1.17 -38.43 -14.24
C ARG A 289 0.35 -38.64 -14.27
N HIS A 290 1.13 -37.57 -14.42
CA HIS A 290 2.60 -37.66 -14.41
C HIS A 290 3.14 -38.18 -13.07
N GLN A 291 2.63 -37.68 -11.95
CA GLN A 291 3.00 -38.14 -10.60
C GLN A 291 2.62 -39.60 -10.35
N ARG A 292 1.45 -40.05 -10.85
CA ARG A 292 1.05 -41.47 -10.80
C ARG A 292 2.03 -42.35 -11.57
N LEU A 293 2.43 -41.94 -12.77
CA LEU A 293 3.43 -42.67 -13.59
C LEU A 293 4.80 -42.74 -12.89
N LEU A 294 5.27 -41.64 -12.29
CA LEU A 294 6.52 -41.62 -11.50
C LEU A 294 6.45 -42.54 -10.28
N SER A 295 5.31 -42.57 -9.59
CA SER A 295 5.10 -43.39 -8.38
C SER A 295 5.00 -44.88 -8.69
N GLN A 296 4.37 -45.24 -9.81
CA GLN A 296 4.33 -46.62 -10.31
C GLN A 296 5.73 -47.12 -10.66
N ARG A 297 6.57 -46.27 -11.28
CA ARG A 297 7.97 -46.61 -11.57
C ARG A 297 8.83 -46.82 -10.32
N LYS A 298 8.68 -45.98 -9.28
CA LYS A 298 9.40 -46.18 -8.01
C LYS A 298 9.07 -47.54 -7.35
N LYS A 299 7.92 -48.12 -7.67
CA LYS A 299 7.49 -49.45 -7.21
C LYS A 299 7.91 -50.60 -8.12
N SER A 300 8.19 -50.35 -9.41
CA SER A 300 8.63 -51.38 -10.37
C SER A 300 10.16 -51.38 -10.50
N SER A 301 10.83 -52.48 -10.17
CA SER A 301 12.28 -52.66 -10.31
C SER A 301 12.81 -52.74 -11.76
N MET A 302 11.94 -52.57 -12.76
CA MET A 302 12.28 -52.64 -14.19
C MET A 302 12.45 -51.23 -14.77
N ALA A 303 13.70 -50.83 -14.97
CA ALA A 303 14.08 -49.56 -15.59
C ALA A 303 14.42 -49.78 -17.08
N SER A 304 13.50 -49.49 -18.01
CA SER A 304 13.90 -49.47 -19.44
C SER A 304 13.08 -48.64 -20.43
N SER A 305 12.15 -47.76 -20.02
CA SER A 305 11.56 -46.79 -20.97
C SER A 305 11.75 -45.35 -20.51
N SER A 306 12.16 -44.48 -21.42
CA SER A 306 12.32 -43.04 -21.21
C SER A 306 10.98 -42.44 -20.79
N CYS A 307 10.93 -41.82 -19.60
CA CYS A 307 9.74 -41.10 -19.18
C CYS A 307 9.50 -39.92 -20.15
N PRO A 308 8.29 -39.72 -20.68
CA PRO A 308 8.01 -38.51 -21.44
C PRO A 308 8.23 -37.30 -20.53
N ARG A 309 9.15 -36.40 -20.92
CA ARG A 309 9.37 -35.14 -20.22
C ARG A 309 8.06 -34.38 -20.18
N LEU A 310 7.75 -33.79 -19.03
CA LEU A 310 6.58 -32.92 -18.91
C LEU A 310 6.74 -31.78 -19.94
N PRO A 311 5.72 -31.51 -20.78
CA PRO A 311 5.79 -30.37 -21.69
C PRO A 311 5.95 -29.10 -20.85
N GLN A 312 6.83 -28.19 -21.29
CA GLN A 312 7.00 -26.90 -20.63
C GLN A 312 5.74 -26.06 -20.88
N LEU A 313 4.91 -25.95 -19.85
CA LEU A 313 3.68 -25.17 -19.89
C LEU A 313 3.96 -23.73 -19.48
N LYS A 314 3.27 -22.76 -20.08
CA LYS A 314 3.53 -21.32 -19.90
C LYS A 314 3.52 -20.89 -18.42
N TRP A 315 2.62 -21.46 -17.62
CA TRP A 315 2.48 -21.16 -16.19
C TRP A 315 3.64 -21.69 -15.32
N MET A 316 4.52 -22.54 -15.84
CA MET A 316 5.74 -22.99 -15.13
C MET A 316 6.88 -21.96 -15.18
N THR A 317 6.65 -20.85 -15.87
CA THR A 317 7.60 -19.75 -16.07
C THR A 317 6.91 -18.41 -15.78
N PRO A 318 7.63 -17.37 -15.32
CA PRO A 318 7.08 -16.03 -15.13
C PRO A 318 6.34 -15.50 -16.36
N GLN A 319 5.12 -14.98 -16.16
CA GLN A 319 4.29 -14.36 -17.20
C GLN A 319 3.88 -12.95 -16.75
N ARG A 320 3.87 -11.98 -17.67
CA ARG A 320 3.46 -10.60 -17.35
C ARG A 320 1.94 -10.50 -17.17
N MET A 321 1.50 -9.77 -16.16
CA MET A 321 0.08 -9.50 -15.91
C MET A 321 -0.42 -8.37 -16.82
N PRO A 322 -1.41 -8.62 -17.71
CA PRO A 322 -1.82 -7.63 -18.71
C PRO A 322 -2.46 -6.36 -18.11
N CYS A 323 -3.21 -6.48 -17.02
CA CYS A 323 -3.95 -5.36 -16.40
C CYS A 323 -3.04 -4.29 -15.78
N PHE A 324 -1.82 -4.66 -15.36
CA PHE A 324 -0.81 -3.72 -14.87
C PHE A 324 0.24 -3.37 -15.92
N ALA A 325 0.02 -3.75 -17.19
CA ALA A 325 0.94 -3.47 -18.29
C ALA A 325 0.58 -2.20 -19.08
N THR A 326 -0.29 -1.34 -18.53
CA THR A 326 -0.63 -0.03 -19.10
C THR A 326 0.47 0.99 -18.82
N PRO A 327 0.76 1.93 -19.74
CA PRO A 327 1.84 2.91 -19.57
C PRO A 327 1.63 3.88 -18.40
N ASP A 328 0.38 4.13 -18.01
CA ASP A 328 0.01 5.14 -17.01
C ASP A 328 -0.05 4.61 -15.57
N MET A 329 0.10 3.29 -15.36
CA MET A 329 -0.02 2.66 -14.05
C MET A 329 1.27 1.94 -13.67
N ARG A 330 1.90 2.35 -12.58
CA ARG A 330 3.11 1.70 -12.04
C ARG A 330 2.86 1.14 -10.66
N ILE A 331 3.08 -0.15 -10.50
CA ILE A 331 3.01 -0.81 -9.21
C ILE A 331 4.32 -0.59 -8.44
N CYS A 332 4.22 -0.17 -7.18
CA CYS A 332 5.35 0.09 -6.31
C CYS A 332 5.54 -0.98 -5.23
N TRP A 333 4.47 -1.68 -4.86
CA TRP A 333 4.45 -2.72 -3.84
C TRP A 333 3.55 -3.88 -4.23
N VAL A 334 3.90 -5.10 -3.82
CA VAL A 334 3.07 -6.29 -4.02
C VAL A 334 3.08 -7.17 -2.78
N SER A 335 1.95 -7.81 -2.49
CA SER A 335 1.82 -8.83 -1.44
C SER A 335 0.95 -9.98 -1.95
N ALA A 336 1.25 -11.19 -1.51
CA ALA A 336 0.48 -12.38 -1.86
C ALA A 336 0.16 -13.15 -0.59
N GLY A 337 -1.12 -13.42 -0.38
CA GLY A 337 -1.62 -14.37 0.60
C GLY A 337 -1.88 -15.74 -0.02
N ALA A 338 -2.48 -16.66 0.74
CA ALA A 338 -2.73 -18.02 0.24
C ALA A 338 -3.61 -18.00 -1.03
N GLN A 339 -4.77 -17.37 -0.93
CA GLN A 339 -5.80 -17.34 -1.97
C GLN A 339 -6.14 -15.93 -2.46
N HIS A 340 -5.45 -14.92 -1.93
CA HIS A 340 -5.65 -13.51 -2.29
C HIS A 340 -4.31 -12.81 -2.43
N ALA A 341 -4.34 -11.62 -3.01
CA ALA A 341 -3.17 -10.83 -3.31
C ALA A 341 -3.51 -9.35 -3.23
N ALA A 342 -2.49 -8.54 -3.00
CA ALA A 342 -2.58 -7.09 -2.97
C ALA A 342 -1.45 -6.45 -3.77
N ALA A 343 -1.70 -5.29 -4.36
CA ALA A 343 -0.70 -4.46 -5.00
C ALA A 343 -0.99 -3.00 -4.70
N ILE A 344 0.05 -2.19 -4.53
CA ILE A 344 -0.08 -0.74 -4.31
C ILE A 344 0.60 -0.03 -5.47
N SER A 345 -0.11 0.89 -6.13
CA SER A 345 0.46 1.75 -7.17
C SER A 345 1.35 2.87 -6.58
N ASP A 346 2.10 3.55 -7.42
CA ASP A 346 2.81 4.79 -7.07
C ASP A 346 1.87 5.95 -6.64
N THR A 347 0.61 5.94 -7.10
CA THR A 347 -0.45 6.83 -6.63
C THR A 347 -0.96 6.49 -5.22
N GLY A 348 -0.63 5.30 -4.68
CA GLY A 348 -1.07 4.83 -3.37
C GLY A 348 -2.39 4.05 -3.39
N ASP A 349 -2.83 3.60 -4.56
CA ASP A 349 -4.06 2.83 -4.74
C ASP A 349 -3.84 1.36 -4.39
N LEU A 350 -4.62 0.83 -3.44
CA LEU A 350 -4.57 -0.57 -3.03
C LEU A 350 -5.49 -1.42 -3.92
N TYR A 351 -4.89 -2.25 -4.78
CA TYR A 351 -5.58 -3.29 -5.52
C TYR A 351 -5.54 -4.60 -4.74
N MET A 352 -6.64 -5.34 -4.66
CA MET A 352 -6.67 -6.72 -4.18
C MET A 352 -7.45 -7.63 -5.11
N TRP A 353 -7.05 -8.89 -5.19
CA TRP A 353 -7.72 -9.93 -5.98
C TRP A 353 -7.53 -11.30 -5.34
N GLY A 354 -8.32 -12.29 -5.77
CA GLY A 354 -8.28 -13.62 -5.17
C GLY A 354 -9.65 -14.28 -5.08
N GLU A 355 -9.71 -15.40 -4.37
CA GLU A 355 -10.94 -16.08 -4.01
C GLU A 355 -11.49 -15.47 -2.71
N GLY A 356 -12.69 -14.87 -2.78
CA GLY A 356 -13.36 -14.27 -1.62
C GLY A 356 -13.94 -15.32 -0.67
N TYR A 357 -13.93 -15.04 0.64
CA TYR A 357 -14.59 -15.87 1.65
C TYR A 357 -16.10 -15.66 1.58
N ALA A 358 -16.79 -16.50 0.80
CA ALA A 358 -18.24 -16.56 0.81
C ALA A 358 -18.71 -17.40 2.00
N ASP A 359 -18.76 -16.79 3.19
CA ASP A 359 -19.67 -17.20 4.25
C ASP A 359 -20.42 -15.93 4.69
N ASP A 360 -21.71 -15.91 4.37
CA ASP A 360 -22.78 -14.97 4.73
C ASP A 360 -22.48 -13.45 4.91
N SER A 361 -23.16 -12.64 4.07
CA SER A 361 -23.42 -11.20 4.16
C SER A 361 -22.21 -10.23 4.12
N ASP A 362 -22.23 -9.34 3.11
CA ASP A 362 -21.44 -8.10 2.97
C ASP A 362 -19.89 -8.16 2.93
N SER A 363 -19.28 -9.34 2.77
CA SER A 363 -17.82 -9.46 2.65
C SER A 363 -17.30 -9.11 1.25
N LEU A 364 -16.10 -8.50 1.18
CA LEU A 364 -15.37 -8.18 -0.05
C LEU A 364 -15.25 -9.41 -0.97
N VAL A 365 -16.12 -9.52 -1.97
CA VAL A 365 -16.03 -10.54 -3.02
C VAL A 365 -14.82 -10.21 -3.89
N LEU A 366 -13.67 -10.78 -3.53
CA LEU A 366 -12.46 -10.70 -4.34
C LEU A 366 -12.70 -11.41 -5.67
N SER A 367 -12.25 -10.77 -6.75
CA SER A 367 -12.38 -11.30 -8.11
C SER A 367 -11.07 -11.92 -8.58
N SER A 368 -11.11 -12.69 -9.67
CA SER A 368 -9.90 -13.22 -10.31
C SER A 368 -8.98 -12.15 -10.93
N LEU A 369 -9.44 -10.91 -11.03
CA LEU A 369 -8.68 -9.76 -11.50
C LEU A 369 -8.47 -8.76 -10.35
N PRO A 370 -7.36 -7.99 -10.35
CA PRO A 370 -7.13 -6.87 -9.42
C PRO A 370 -8.32 -5.92 -9.36
N LYS A 371 -8.92 -5.79 -8.18
CA LYS A 371 -9.97 -4.82 -7.87
C LYS A 371 -9.39 -3.76 -6.93
N LEU A 372 -9.67 -2.48 -7.19
CA LEU A 372 -9.32 -1.42 -6.25
C LEU A 372 -10.13 -1.57 -4.95
N VAL A 373 -9.46 -1.69 -3.81
CA VAL A 373 -10.07 -1.90 -2.49
C VAL A 373 -9.96 -0.68 -1.59
N ASN A 374 -8.84 0.07 -1.65
CA ASN A 374 -8.64 1.21 -0.76
C ASN A 374 -7.89 2.35 -1.46
N SER A 375 -8.51 3.54 -1.45
CA SER A 375 -7.90 4.83 -1.77
C SER A 375 -8.07 5.85 -0.60
N GLY A 376 -8.48 5.37 0.58
CA GLY A 376 -8.69 6.09 1.84
C GLY A 376 -10.14 6.53 2.14
N GLN A 377 -11.10 5.58 2.22
CA GLN A 377 -12.55 5.83 2.45
C GLN A 377 -13.09 5.24 3.77
N VAL A 378 -13.85 6.04 4.54
CA VAL A 378 -14.69 5.66 5.69
C VAL A 378 -16.01 5.05 5.19
N GLY A 379 -16.37 3.84 5.63
CA GLY A 379 -17.70 3.26 5.44
C GLY A 379 -18.64 3.66 6.57
N THR A 380 -19.87 4.04 6.24
CA THR A 380 -20.94 4.26 7.23
C THR A 380 -21.69 2.96 7.48
N ASN A 381 -21.51 2.38 8.67
CA ASN A 381 -22.60 1.73 9.39
C ASN A 381 -22.37 1.91 10.90
N ALA A 382 -23.25 2.67 11.53
CA ALA A 382 -23.24 2.90 12.97
C ALA A 382 -23.66 1.61 13.69
N GLY A 383 -22.65 0.79 13.96
CA GLY A 383 -22.72 -0.39 14.80
C GLY A 383 -21.34 -0.68 15.38
N ALA A 384 -20.71 0.34 15.96
CA ALA A 384 -19.50 0.26 16.79
C ALA A 384 -18.36 -0.63 16.26
N SER A 385 -17.47 -0.10 15.40
CA SER A 385 -16.11 -0.64 15.26
C SER A 385 -15.25 0.25 14.33
N ALA A 386 -13.94 0.29 14.59
CA ALA A 386 -12.98 1.20 13.98
C ALA A 386 -12.57 0.75 12.57
N ASP A 387 -12.93 1.54 11.55
CA ASP A 387 -12.61 1.29 10.15
C ASP A 387 -11.21 1.83 9.76
N ILE A 388 -10.50 1.08 8.89
CA ILE A 388 -9.23 1.46 8.25
C ILE A 388 -9.33 2.71 7.35
N GLY A 389 -10.56 3.18 7.14
CA GLY A 389 -10.96 4.15 6.14
C GLY A 389 -10.41 5.57 6.28
N THR A 390 -9.77 5.89 7.39
CA THR A 390 -9.20 7.21 7.67
C THR A 390 -7.68 7.29 7.43
N HIS A 391 -7.01 6.16 7.21
CA HIS A 391 -5.55 6.11 7.23
C HIS A 391 -4.95 5.65 5.89
N SER A 392 -3.86 6.31 5.46
CA SER A 392 -3.11 5.91 4.26
C SER A 392 -2.46 4.56 4.52
N VAL A 393 -2.88 3.54 3.76
CA VAL A 393 -2.28 2.21 3.86
C VAL A 393 -0.96 2.23 3.11
N GLU A 394 0.14 2.23 3.87
CA GLU A 394 1.48 2.29 3.33
C GLU A 394 1.99 0.91 2.93
N HIS A 395 1.65 -0.10 3.74
CA HIS A 395 1.97 -1.48 3.46
C HIS A 395 0.78 -2.37 3.79
N VAL A 396 0.43 -3.26 2.87
CA VAL A 396 -0.49 -4.36 3.12
C VAL A 396 0.31 -5.65 3.05
N VAL A 397 0.10 -6.49 4.06
CA VAL A 397 0.65 -7.83 4.08
C VAL A 397 -0.48 -8.82 4.17
N CYS A 398 -0.67 -9.51 3.06
CA CYS A 398 -1.59 -10.63 2.91
C CYS A 398 -0.85 -11.90 3.31
N GLY A 399 -1.36 -12.60 4.32
CA GLY A 399 -0.86 -13.90 4.76
C GLY A 399 -1.79 -15.03 4.34
N GLY A 400 -1.89 -16.08 5.16
CA GLY A 400 -2.78 -17.22 4.91
C GLY A 400 -4.24 -16.79 4.72
N ARG A 401 -4.98 -16.71 5.84
CA ARG A 401 -6.36 -16.19 5.88
C ARG A 401 -6.48 -14.87 6.65
N GLN A 402 -5.34 -14.21 6.82
CA GLN A 402 -5.19 -13.00 7.63
C GLN A 402 -4.53 -11.94 6.77
N THR A 403 -4.87 -10.70 7.08
CA THR A 403 -4.24 -9.55 6.46
C THR A 403 -3.89 -8.56 7.56
N ILE A 404 -2.68 -8.03 7.47
CA ILE A 404 -2.20 -6.99 8.37
C ILE A 404 -1.90 -5.77 7.51
N ALA A 405 -2.39 -4.62 7.95
CA ALA A 405 -2.16 -3.35 7.28
C ALA A 405 -1.34 -2.43 8.19
N LEU A 406 -0.29 -1.85 7.62
CA LEU A 406 0.47 -0.76 8.21
C LEU A 406 -0.02 0.54 7.58
N THR A 407 -0.39 1.49 8.43
CA THR A 407 -0.79 2.81 7.99
C THR A 407 0.18 3.86 8.52
N SER A 408 0.43 4.91 7.75
CA SER A 408 1.32 6.02 8.11
C SER A 408 0.60 7.37 8.04
N GLY A 409 1.34 8.44 8.35
CA GLY A 409 0.89 9.83 8.50
C GLY A 409 0.03 10.41 7.37
N SER A 410 -0.60 11.56 7.70
CA SER A 410 -1.57 12.32 6.89
C SER A 410 -1.22 12.42 5.38
N PHE A 411 -2.20 12.24 4.49
CA PHE A 411 -2.03 12.46 3.04
C PHE A 411 -1.55 13.87 2.70
N LEU A 412 -1.94 14.86 3.51
CA LEU A 412 -1.42 16.22 3.44
C LEU A 412 0.11 16.26 3.55
N ALA A 413 0.70 15.51 4.48
CA ALA A 413 2.15 15.44 4.67
C ALA A 413 2.86 14.91 3.41
N ARG A 414 2.27 13.96 2.69
CA ARG A 414 2.83 13.46 1.42
C ARG A 414 2.79 14.53 0.32
N SER A 415 1.68 15.25 0.18
CA SER A 415 1.54 16.34 -0.80
C SER A 415 2.52 17.49 -0.50
N MET A 416 2.69 17.83 0.78
CA MET A 416 3.65 18.84 1.22
C MET A 416 5.09 18.38 1.00
N ALA A 417 5.44 17.14 1.31
CA ALA A 417 6.77 16.59 1.02
C ALA A 417 7.09 16.53 -0.49
N LYS A 418 6.08 16.30 -1.33
CA LYS A 418 6.23 16.40 -2.79
C LYS A 418 6.52 17.84 -3.20
N LEU A 419 5.75 18.80 -2.68
CA LEU A 419 5.96 20.23 -2.94
C LEU A 419 7.40 20.67 -2.58
N HIS A 420 7.91 20.29 -1.40
CA HIS A 420 9.28 20.60 -0.98
C HIS A 420 10.35 19.99 -1.90
N ARG A 421 10.15 18.76 -2.37
CA ARG A 421 11.07 18.11 -3.32
C ARG A 421 11.04 18.78 -4.69
N ASP A 422 9.85 19.12 -5.16
CA ASP A 422 9.67 19.81 -6.44
C ASP A 422 10.33 21.20 -6.40
N SER A 423 10.24 21.92 -5.27
CA SER A 423 10.90 23.23 -5.12
C SER A 423 12.43 23.13 -5.10
N ILE A 424 13.00 22.07 -4.51
CA ILE A 424 14.45 21.80 -4.58
C ILE A 424 14.89 21.49 -6.01
N ALA A 425 14.10 20.71 -6.76
CA ALA A 425 14.44 20.32 -8.12
C ALA A 425 14.32 21.47 -9.14
N GLN A 426 13.52 22.50 -8.85
CA GLN A 426 13.23 23.61 -9.76
C GLN A 426 14.07 24.88 -9.54
N GLU A 427 15.05 24.85 -8.62
CA GLU A 427 15.96 25.99 -8.37
C GLU A 427 16.70 26.49 -9.62
N GLU A 428 16.85 25.66 -10.66
CA GLU A 428 17.54 26.01 -11.90
C GLU A 428 16.65 26.69 -12.96
N ASN A 429 15.31 26.69 -12.82
CA ASN A 429 14.40 27.02 -13.94
C ASN A 429 13.19 27.94 -13.64
N ASN A 430 13.13 28.63 -12.50
CA ASN A 430 12.01 29.53 -12.12
C ASN A 430 10.62 28.92 -12.44
N GLY A 431 10.41 27.69 -11.97
CA GLY A 431 9.18 26.94 -12.21
C GLY A 431 8.00 27.40 -11.35
N ILE A 432 6.79 26.94 -11.73
CA ILE A 432 5.50 27.34 -11.14
C ILE A 432 5.38 26.98 -9.64
N ALA A 433 6.17 26.00 -9.16
CA ALA A 433 6.27 25.58 -7.76
C ALA A 433 7.49 26.21 -7.04
N SER A 434 7.89 27.42 -7.45
CA SER A 434 8.97 28.17 -6.82
C SER A 434 8.67 28.43 -5.35
N ALA A 435 9.66 28.16 -4.50
CA ALA A 435 9.63 28.56 -3.09
C ALA A 435 9.55 30.09 -2.97
N ASP A 436 8.72 30.57 -2.04
CA ASP A 436 8.55 31.99 -1.71
C ASP A 436 9.58 32.47 -0.65
N LEU A 437 10.33 31.53 -0.04
CA LEU A 437 11.40 31.79 0.91
C LEU A 437 12.62 30.91 0.64
N ILE A 438 13.81 31.49 0.75
CA ILE A 438 15.08 30.77 0.75
C ILE A 438 15.72 30.92 2.13
N LEU A 439 15.90 29.80 2.83
CA LEU A 439 16.67 29.78 4.07
C LEU A 439 18.15 29.67 3.73
N VAL A 440 18.93 30.65 4.15
CA VAL A 440 20.40 30.64 3.99
C VAL A 440 21.02 30.11 5.29
N VAL A 441 21.47 28.86 5.26
CA VAL A 441 22.03 28.14 6.40
C VAL A 441 23.47 27.76 6.11
N SER A 442 24.43 28.32 6.84
CA SER A 442 25.87 28.04 6.64
C SER A 442 26.34 28.16 5.18
N GLY A 443 25.78 29.13 4.42
CA GLY A 443 26.09 29.36 3.01
C GLY A 443 25.37 28.44 2.02
N GLN A 444 24.53 27.50 2.49
CA GLN A 444 23.64 26.71 1.63
C GLN A 444 22.25 27.36 1.56
N ARG A 445 21.66 27.33 0.37
CA ARG A 445 20.30 27.79 0.10
C ARG A 445 19.35 26.61 0.22
N LEU A 446 18.31 26.75 1.04
CA LEU A 446 17.26 25.74 1.23
C LEU A 446 15.91 26.38 0.88
N PRO A 447 15.24 25.95 -0.19
CA PRO A 447 13.97 26.51 -0.61
C PRO A 447 12.85 26.04 0.33
N ALA A 448 12.01 26.96 0.79
CA ALA A 448 10.93 26.69 1.72
C ALA A 448 9.70 27.56 1.46
N HIS A 449 8.58 27.21 2.09
CA HIS A 449 7.31 27.91 1.95
C HIS A 449 7.01 28.72 3.23
N LYS A 450 6.79 30.04 3.11
CA LYS A 450 6.53 30.95 4.24
C LYS A 450 5.40 30.44 5.12
N LEU A 451 4.29 30.04 4.49
CA LEU A 451 3.10 29.53 5.18
C LEU A 451 3.43 28.39 6.15
N LEU A 452 4.14 27.36 5.66
CA LEU A 452 4.42 26.16 6.45
C LEU A 452 5.35 26.47 7.63
N LEU A 453 6.36 27.31 7.42
CA LEU A 453 7.28 27.72 8.49
C LEU A 453 6.57 28.59 9.54
N ALA A 454 5.77 29.57 9.09
CA ALA A 454 5.11 30.55 9.94
C ALA A 454 3.98 29.93 10.80
N GLN A 455 3.25 28.95 10.26
CA GLN A 455 2.19 28.28 11.01
C GLN A 455 2.75 27.28 12.03
N ARG A 456 3.89 26.66 11.71
CA ARG A 456 4.46 25.57 12.52
C ARG A 456 5.42 26.07 13.59
N SER A 457 6.07 27.22 13.37
CA SER A 457 6.97 27.85 14.34
C SER A 457 6.62 29.32 14.54
N PRO A 458 6.25 29.75 15.77
CA PRO A 458 6.01 31.16 16.06
C PRO A 458 7.28 32.01 15.93
N VAL A 459 8.46 31.42 16.19
CA VAL A 459 9.75 32.11 16.06
C VAL A 459 10.06 32.38 14.60
N LEU A 460 9.86 31.40 13.71
CA LEU A 460 10.04 31.61 12.27
C LEU A 460 9.02 32.61 11.73
N ARG A 461 7.78 32.61 12.24
CA ARG A 461 6.76 33.61 11.90
C ARG A 461 7.24 35.03 12.16
N GLU A 462 7.77 35.31 13.35
CA GLU A 462 8.29 36.65 13.72
C GLU A 462 9.51 37.04 12.88
N LEU A 463 10.42 36.11 12.63
CA LEU A 463 11.61 36.35 11.81
C LEU A 463 11.23 36.72 10.37
N ILE A 464 10.28 36.01 9.76
CA ILE A 464 9.81 36.31 8.40
C ILE A 464 9.15 37.69 8.37
N LEU A 465 8.28 38.02 9.33
CA LEU A 465 7.62 39.34 9.39
C LEU A 465 8.61 40.50 9.54
N ASN A 466 9.64 40.34 10.37
CA ASN A 466 10.68 41.35 10.55
C ASN A 466 11.50 41.57 9.27
N GLU A 467 11.86 40.48 8.58
CA GLU A 467 12.58 40.57 7.31
C GLU A 467 11.71 41.22 6.21
N GLU A 468 10.39 40.97 6.21
CA GLU A 468 9.45 41.60 5.26
C GLU A 468 9.39 43.11 5.48
N GLN A 469 9.31 43.56 6.73
CA GLN A 469 9.34 44.99 7.06
C GLN A 469 10.67 45.64 6.62
N GLN A 470 11.79 44.97 6.84
CA GLN A 470 13.10 45.48 6.39
C GLN A 470 13.22 45.53 4.87
N GLN A 471 12.69 44.54 4.15
CA GLN A 471 12.62 44.58 2.69
C GLN A 471 11.75 45.73 2.18
N GLN A 472 10.60 46.00 2.80
CA GLN A 472 9.75 47.13 2.45
C GLN A 472 10.47 48.47 2.66
N HIS A 473 11.23 48.62 3.75
CA HIS A 473 12.09 49.79 3.97
C HIS A 473 13.20 49.93 2.93
N ARG A 474 13.85 48.84 2.50
CA ARG A 474 14.86 48.84 1.43
C ARG A 474 14.28 49.17 0.06
N LEU A 475 13.08 48.66 -0.25
CA LEU A 475 12.34 48.98 -1.48
C LEU A 475 11.99 50.47 -1.56
N ALA A 476 11.60 51.08 -0.44
CA ALA A 476 11.37 52.52 -0.36
C ALA A 476 12.65 53.35 -0.55
N ALA A 477 13.84 52.75 -0.39
CA ALA A 477 15.15 53.38 -0.50
C ALA A 477 15.84 53.18 -1.88
N THR A 478 15.13 52.70 -2.91
CA THR A 478 15.63 52.55 -4.31
C THR A 478 16.83 51.61 -4.51
N GLU A 479 16.87 50.48 -3.82
CA GLU A 479 17.79 49.36 -4.15
C GLU A 479 17.11 48.29 -5.01
N SER A 480 17.84 47.65 -5.92
CA SER A 480 17.36 46.52 -6.72
C SER A 480 17.25 45.27 -5.85
N VAL A 481 16.04 44.93 -5.41
CA VAL A 481 15.78 43.80 -4.51
C VAL A 481 15.53 42.52 -5.32
N SER A 482 16.16 41.41 -4.91
CA SER A 482 15.91 40.05 -5.42
C SER A 482 14.42 39.68 -5.29
N GLU A 483 13.87 38.97 -6.27
CA GLU A 483 12.44 38.59 -6.30
C GLU A 483 12.04 37.65 -5.15
N THR A 484 12.97 36.83 -4.65
CA THR A 484 12.75 35.85 -3.57
C THR A 484 13.36 36.32 -2.25
N MET A 485 12.60 36.16 -1.16
CA MET A 485 13.06 36.54 0.18
C MET A 485 14.11 35.54 0.68
N GLU A 486 15.22 36.05 1.21
CA GLU A 486 16.25 35.24 1.85
C GLU A 486 16.23 35.48 3.37
N LEU A 487 16.10 34.41 4.15
CA LEU A 487 16.18 34.46 5.61
C LEU A 487 17.47 33.78 6.08
N LEU A 488 18.33 34.54 6.74
CA LEU A 488 19.61 34.05 7.26
C LEU A 488 19.42 33.37 8.62
N LEU A 489 19.79 32.09 8.72
CA LEU A 489 19.79 31.33 9.97
C LEU A 489 21.23 30.92 10.33
N PRO A 490 22.03 31.84 10.90
CA PRO A 490 23.48 31.65 11.07
C PRO A 490 23.83 30.65 12.18
N THR A 491 22.90 30.40 13.10
CA THR A 491 23.11 29.51 14.25
C THR A 491 22.82 28.04 13.94
N LEU A 492 22.21 27.74 12.79
CA LEU A 492 21.86 26.37 12.42
C LEU A 492 22.90 25.72 11.53
N ARG A 493 23.15 24.43 11.80
CA ARG A 493 23.85 23.54 10.88
C ARG A 493 22.91 23.08 9.78
N VAL A 494 23.44 22.87 8.58
CA VAL A 494 22.69 22.42 7.40
C VAL A 494 21.93 21.10 7.68
N ASP A 495 22.61 20.12 8.26
CA ASP A 495 22.02 18.80 8.50
C ASP A 495 20.82 18.87 9.47
N VAL A 496 20.93 19.75 10.48
CA VAL A 496 19.87 20.02 11.45
C VAL A 496 18.71 20.75 10.78
N ALA A 497 19.01 21.75 9.94
CA ALA A 497 17.99 22.51 9.19
C ALA A 497 17.15 21.61 8.29
N ARG A 498 17.78 20.65 7.60
CA ARG A 498 17.06 19.70 6.74
C ARG A 498 16.10 18.81 7.53
N LEU A 499 16.51 18.32 8.70
CA LEU A 499 15.66 17.48 9.56
C LEU A 499 14.50 18.27 10.16
N VAL A 500 14.74 19.53 10.56
CA VAL A 500 13.67 20.42 11.04
C VAL A 500 12.68 20.73 9.92
N LEU A 501 13.17 21.01 8.71
CA LEU A 501 12.32 21.21 7.53
C LEU A 501 11.52 19.96 7.20
N GLU A 502 12.14 18.78 7.17
CA GLU A 502 11.43 17.52 6.96
C GLU A 502 10.26 17.39 7.92
N PHE A 503 10.50 17.58 9.22
CA PHE A 503 9.46 17.56 10.24
C PHE A 503 8.34 18.59 10.02
N ILE A 504 8.69 19.82 9.60
CA ILE A 504 7.70 20.87 9.32
C ILE A 504 6.73 20.43 8.21
N TYR A 505 7.24 19.75 7.18
CA TYR A 505 6.43 19.29 6.04
C TYR A 505 5.72 17.95 6.26
N THR A 506 6.22 17.08 7.15
CA THR A 506 5.74 15.70 7.25
C THR A 506 5.23 15.25 8.61
N ASP A 507 5.41 16.04 9.67
CA ASP A 507 5.20 15.61 11.07
C ASP A 507 6.05 14.39 11.49
N SER A 508 7.03 13.98 10.68
CA SER A 508 7.84 12.78 10.90
C SER A 508 9.29 13.09 11.25
N PHE A 509 9.86 12.31 12.16
CA PHE A 509 11.29 12.33 12.47
C PHE A 509 11.86 10.91 12.37
N ALA A 510 12.54 10.62 11.26
CA ALA A 510 12.91 9.24 10.86
C ALA A 510 14.34 8.81 11.25
N LEU A 511 15.10 9.65 11.96
CA LEU A 511 16.52 9.40 12.25
C LEU A 511 16.70 8.30 13.32
N GLU A 512 17.38 7.20 12.97
CA GLU A 512 17.76 6.12 13.90
C GLU A 512 18.90 6.55 14.84
N VAL A 513 18.88 6.09 16.09
CA VAL A 513 19.91 6.42 17.10
C VAL A 513 21.14 5.53 16.90
N SER A 514 22.27 6.16 16.56
CA SER A 514 23.59 5.55 16.41
C SER A 514 24.63 6.43 17.11
N LYS A 515 25.84 5.91 17.35
CA LYS A 515 26.93 6.73 17.92
C LYS A 515 27.21 8.02 17.13
N SER A 516 27.01 7.98 15.81
CA SER A 516 27.16 9.14 14.91
C SER A 516 25.95 10.07 14.90
N SER A 517 24.74 9.57 15.11
CA SER A 517 23.51 10.37 15.09
C SER A 517 23.07 10.88 16.47
N TYR A 518 23.64 10.37 17.57
CA TYR A 518 23.32 10.81 18.94
C TYR A 518 23.52 12.32 19.13
N TYR A 519 24.67 12.85 18.74
CA TYR A 519 24.96 14.29 18.79
C TYR A 519 24.07 15.09 17.84
N LEU A 520 23.70 14.52 16.69
CA LEU A 520 22.80 15.16 15.74
C LEU A 520 21.38 15.29 16.31
N ILE A 521 20.87 14.27 17.03
CA ILE A 521 19.56 14.33 17.67
C ILE A 521 19.54 15.36 18.79
N HIS A 522 20.62 15.49 19.55
CA HIS A 522 20.79 16.57 20.55
C HIS A 522 20.84 17.97 19.91
N ASP A 523 21.56 18.13 18.81
CA ASP A 523 21.59 19.38 18.05
C ASP A 523 20.18 19.72 17.50
N VAL A 524 19.43 18.73 17.02
CA VAL A 524 18.02 18.89 16.58
C VAL A 524 17.11 19.24 17.75
N LEU A 525 17.27 18.61 18.92
CA LEU A 525 16.51 18.94 20.11
C LEU A 525 16.71 20.41 20.53
N ARG A 526 17.96 20.89 20.50
CA ARG A 526 18.29 22.28 20.77
C ARG A 526 17.64 23.22 19.76
N ALA A 527 17.68 22.88 18.47
CA ALA A 527 17.00 23.63 17.43
C ALA A 527 15.47 23.61 17.59
N ALA A 528 14.88 22.49 17.96
CA ALA A 528 13.45 22.34 18.20
C ALA A 528 12.97 23.21 19.37
N LYS A 529 13.74 23.29 20.46
CA LYS A 529 13.51 24.24 21.55
C LYS A 529 13.62 25.69 21.07
N LEU A 530 14.70 26.03 20.35
CA LEU A 530 14.95 27.39 19.82
C LEU A 530 13.78 27.89 18.95
N TYR A 531 13.25 27.04 18.06
CA TYR A 531 12.16 27.38 17.16
C TYR A 531 10.77 27.09 17.73
N LYS A 532 10.65 26.71 19.01
CA LYS A 532 9.39 26.38 19.69
C LYS A 532 8.54 25.35 18.92
N LEU A 533 9.15 24.20 18.60
CA LEU A 533 8.50 23.07 17.94
C LEU A 533 8.20 21.95 18.96
N PRO A 534 7.08 22.02 19.71
CA PRO A 534 6.82 21.12 20.85
C PRO A 534 6.72 19.65 20.44
N SER A 535 6.06 19.34 19.33
CA SER A 535 5.94 17.97 18.79
C SER A 535 7.30 17.37 18.44
N LEU A 536 8.23 18.15 17.88
CA LEU A 536 9.57 17.70 17.56
C LEU A 536 10.43 17.50 18.82
N VAL A 537 10.28 18.39 19.81
CA VAL A 537 10.95 18.25 21.12
C VAL A 537 10.58 16.93 21.78
N LEU A 538 9.29 16.56 21.79
CA LEU A 538 8.82 15.28 22.31
C LEU A 538 9.43 14.09 21.56
N LEU A 539 9.39 14.10 20.22
CA LEU A 539 9.97 13.04 19.40
C LEU A 539 11.48 12.87 19.61
N CYS A 540 12.23 13.96 19.71
CA CYS A 540 13.67 13.91 19.97
C CYS A 540 13.97 13.39 21.38
N ARG A 541 13.20 13.82 22.40
CA ARG A 541 13.33 13.34 23.77
C ARG A 541 13.05 11.84 23.85
N GLU A 542 11.93 11.36 23.29
CA GLU A 542 11.59 9.93 23.25
C GLU A 542 12.73 9.09 22.66
N ARG A 543 13.32 9.52 21.54
CA ARG A 543 14.43 8.80 20.89
C ARG A 543 15.70 8.78 21.74
N LEU A 544 16.01 9.88 22.43
CA LEU A 544 17.17 9.94 23.35
C LEU A 544 16.94 9.09 24.60
N PHE A 545 15.73 9.11 25.18
CA PHE A 545 15.39 8.35 26.38
C PHE A 545 15.43 6.83 26.13
N SER A 546 14.89 6.34 25.01
CA SER A 546 14.95 4.91 24.63
C SER A 546 16.39 4.37 24.52
N SER A 547 17.36 5.23 24.21
CA SER A 547 18.77 4.86 24.02
C SER A 547 19.62 4.82 25.30
N SER A 548 19.15 5.46 26.38
CA SER A 548 19.88 5.51 27.67
C SER A 548 20.05 4.12 28.31
N SER A 549 19.17 3.17 27.97
CA SER A 549 19.26 1.76 28.40
C SER A 549 20.30 0.93 27.62
N LEU A 550 20.70 1.35 26.42
CA LEU A 550 21.53 0.55 25.49
C LEU A 550 23.04 0.86 25.59
N PHE A 551 23.42 2.06 26.03
CA PHE A 551 24.83 2.49 26.00
C PHE A 551 25.56 2.46 27.34
N GLY A 552 24.91 2.04 28.44
CA GLY A 552 25.56 1.88 29.73
C GLY A 552 26.29 3.14 30.22
N THR A 553 25.80 4.33 29.85
CA THR A 553 26.40 5.61 30.24
C THR A 553 25.83 6.07 31.58
N SER A 554 26.11 5.34 32.67
CA SER A 554 25.76 5.83 34.01
C SER A 554 26.52 7.12 34.37
N LYS A 555 27.70 7.34 33.77
CA LYS A 555 28.57 8.48 34.10
C LYS A 555 28.25 9.79 33.38
N ILE A 556 27.63 9.76 32.20
CA ILE A 556 27.22 11.01 31.51
C ILE A 556 25.87 11.49 32.03
N ALA A 557 25.01 10.55 32.44
CA ALA A 557 23.75 10.88 33.10
C ALA A 557 23.96 11.48 34.51
N GLU A 558 24.99 11.08 35.26
CA GLU A 558 25.26 11.65 36.59
C GLU A 558 25.82 13.09 36.55
N ASP A 559 26.59 13.46 35.52
CA ASP A 559 27.11 14.83 35.37
C ASP A 559 26.03 15.81 34.86
N GLU A 560 25.16 15.41 33.93
CA GLU A 560 24.06 16.29 33.44
C GLU A 560 22.87 16.40 34.42
N MET A 561 22.73 15.46 35.37
CA MET A 561 21.72 15.55 36.44
C MET A 561 22.18 16.41 37.62
N SER A 562 23.39 16.98 37.55
CA SER A 562 23.92 17.94 38.53
C SER A 562 23.84 19.40 38.06
N ASP A 563 23.52 19.64 36.77
CA ASP A 563 23.35 20.98 36.18
C ASP A 563 21.88 21.31 35.87
N SER A 564 20.94 20.54 36.44
CA SER A 564 19.52 20.90 36.51
C SER A 564 19.34 22.08 37.49
N ASN A 565 19.78 23.26 37.06
CA ASN A 565 19.20 24.49 37.55
C ASN A 565 17.69 24.44 37.25
N SER A 566 16.93 24.81 38.28
CA SER A 566 15.48 24.72 38.45
C SER A 566 14.64 25.56 37.48
N GLU A 567 15.05 25.72 36.22
CA GLU A 567 14.34 26.50 35.20
C GLU A 567 13.72 25.61 34.09
N ASP A 568 14.28 24.42 33.81
CA ASP A 568 13.77 23.52 32.75
C ASP A 568 12.51 22.72 33.15
N ASP A 569 12.25 22.53 34.45
CA ASP A 569 11.07 21.79 34.95
C ASP A 569 9.78 22.64 34.96
N ASP A 570 9.88 23.97 35.10
CA ASP A 570 8.74 24.89 35.05
C ASP A 570 8.20 25.10 33.61
N GLU A 571 9.02 24.90 32.58
CA GLU A 571 8.55 24.89 31.18
C GLU A 571 7.70 23.66 30.84
N MET A 572 7.81 22.57 31.60
CA MET A 572 7.12 21.30 31.34
C MET A 572 5.60 21.37 31.59
N GLU A 573 5.15 22.20 32.54
CA GLU A 573 3.70 22.41 32.76
C GLU A 573 3.06 23.31 31.69
N THR A 574 3.81 24.23 31.07
CA THR A 574 3.30 25.13 30.02
C THR A 574 3.21 24.50 28.62
N LEU A 575 3.95 23.40 28.37
CA LEU A 575 3.94 22.65 27.11
C LEU A 575 2.87 21.55 27.05
N SER A 576 2.01 21.44 28.07
CA SER A 576 0.86 20.53 28.15
C SER A 576 -0.32 20.91 27.24
N GLY A 577 -0.18 21.99 26.45
CA GLY A 577 -1.12 22.36 25.40
C GLY A 577 -1.10 21.34 24.26
N SER A 578 -2.27 20.78 23.93
CA SER A 578 -2.49 19.78 22.87
C SER A 578 -1.51 19.90 21.69
N THR A 579 -0.68 18.87 21.49
CA THR A 579 0.23 18.78 20.35
C THR A 579 -0.57 18.87 19.05
N ARG A 580 -0.41 19.98 18.31
CA ARG A 580 -1.11 20.20 17.04
C ARG A 580 -0.49 19.37 15.93
N THR A 581 -1.34 18.74 15.14
CA THR A 581 -0.92 18.05 13.92
C THR A 581 -0.83 19.03 12.76
N LEU A 582 -0.10 18.65 11.70
CA LEU A 582 -0.04 19.41 10.45
C LEU A 582 -1.42 19.72 9.88
N ASN A 583 -2.39 18.80 10.02
CA ASN A 583 -3.77 19.03 9.59
C ASN A 583 -4.46 20.14 10.42
N ASP A 584 -4.21 20.19 11.73
CA ASP A 584 -4.77 21.23 12.60
C ASP A 584 -4.16 22.59 12.29
N ASP A 585 -2.85 22.63 12.05
CA ASP A 585 -2.13 23.85 11.69
C ASP A 585 -2.60 24.38 10.33
N MET A 586 -2.82 23.50 9.33
CA MET A 586 -3.34 23.92 8.04
C MET A 586 -4.84 24.27 8.06
N LYS A 587 -5.62 23.70 8.98
CA LYS A 587 -6.99 24.16 9.20
C LYS A 587 -7.02 25.60 9.72
N PHE A 588 -6.10 25.96 10.63
CA PHE A 588 -5.95 27.33 11.09
C PHE A 588 -5.42 28.25 9.98
N ALA A 589 -4.50 27.76 9.14
CA ALA A 589 -3.99 28.49 7.99
C ALA A 589 -5.08 28.97 7.03
N LEU A 590 -6.14 28.16 6.79
CA LEU A 590 -7.25 28.57 5.92
C LEU A 590 -8.02 29.79 6.48
N SER A 591 -8.00 29.99 7.80
CA SER A 591 -8.61 31.15 8.45
C SER A 591 -7.65 32.33 8.66
N ASP A 592 -6.35 32.14 8.43
CA ASP A 592 -5.32 33.17 8.62
C ASP A 592 -5.03 33.85 7.27
N GLU A 593 -5.43 35.11 7.14
CA GLU A 593 -5.28 35.87 5.88
C GLU A 593 -3.87 36.47 5.72
N VAL A 594 -3.04 36.43 6.77
CA VAL A 594 -1.74 37.14 6.81
C VAL A 594 -0.78 36.68 5.71
N TRP A 595 -0.82 35.40 5.37
CA TRP A 595 0.09 34.78 4.40
C TRP A 595 -0.55 34.49 3.06
N ALA A 596 -1.81 34.90 2.86
CA ALA A 596 -2.51 34.69 1.62
C ALA A 596 -1.89 35.56 0.50
N ASP A 597 -1.58 34.93 -0.61
CA ASP A 597 -0.97 35.54 -1.79
C ASP A 597 -1.93 35.60 -3.00
N ILE A 598 -3.03 34.83 -2.92
CA ILE A 598 -4.07 34.74 -3.94
C ILE A 598 -5.43 35.10 -3.31
N VAL A 599 -6.28 35.78 -4.08
CA VAL A 599 -7.68 35.97 -3.74
C VAL A 599 -8.55 35.27 -4.78
N LEU A 600 -9.35 34.30 -4.33
CA LEU A 600 -10.40 33.70 -5.16
C LEU A 600 -11.66 34.55 -5.04
N ILE A 601 -12.30 34.88 -6.16
CA ILE A 601 -13.61 35.56 -6.17
C ILE A 601 -14.66 34.55 -6.63
N ALA A 602 -15.60 34.22 -5.74
CA ALA A 602 -16.75 33.37 -6.02
C ALA A 602 -18.04 34.11 -5.62
N GLU A 603 -19.00 34.24 -6.54
CA GLU A 603 -20.26 34.99 -6.34
C GLU A 603 -20.07 36.42 -5.78
N GLY A 604 -18.99 37.09 -6.19
CA GLY A 604 -18.65 38.44 -5.71
C GLY A 604 -18.07 38.51 -4.30
N ARG A 605 -17.81 37.36 -3.65
CA ARG A 605 -17.12 37.27 -2.35
C ARG A 605 -15.66 36.92 -2.56
N SER A 606 -14.77 37.64 -1.89
CA SER A 606 -13.33 37.40 -1.89
C SER A 606 -12.94 36.38 -0.82
N ILE A 607 -12.16 35.36 -1.21
CA ILE A 607 -11.60 34.34 -0.33
C ILE A 607 -10.07 34.39 -0.45
N PRO A 608 -9.34 34.87 0.58
CA PRO A 608 -7.89 34.85 0.60
C PRO A 608 -7.40 33.41 0.78
N VAL A 609 -6.45 32.98 -0.07
CA VAL A 609 -5.89 31.64 -0.10
C VAL A 609 -4.40 31.66 -0.43
N HIS A 610 -3.74 30.52 -0.20
CA HIS A 610 -2.31 30.32 -0.36
C HIS A 610 -1.99 29.51 -1.63
N ARG A 611 -1.15 30.04 -2.50
CA ARG A 611 -0.67 29.42 -3.75
C ARG A 611 -0.04 28.07 -3.55
N CYS A 612 0.82 27.94 -2.53
CA CYS A 612 1.53 26.70 -2.24
C CYS A 612 0.57 25.53 -1.99
N MET A 613 -0.56 25.79 -1.32
CA MET A 613 -1.59 24.79 -1.02
C MET A 613 -2.37 24.40 -2.28
N LEU A 614 -2.76 25.39 -3.10
CA LEU A 614 -3.48 25.13 -4.34
C LEU A 614 -2.62 24.33 -5.34
N ILE A 615 -1.39 24.76 -5.57
CA ILE A 615 -0.47 24.11 -6.52
C ILE A 615 -0.11 22.70 -6.06
N ALA A 616 0.12 22.50 -4.76
CA ALA A 616 0.46 21.18 -4.25
C ALA A 616 -0.64 20.15 -4.48
N ARG A 617 -1.91 20.57 -4.55
CA ARG A 617 -3.06 19.67 -4.37
C ARG A 617 -4.12 19.72 -5.47
N SER A 618 -4.10 20.71 -6.35
CA SER A 618 -5.03 20.83 -7.48
C SER A 618 -4.27 21.05 -8.78
N GLU A 619 -4.51 20.16 -9.74
CA GLU A 619 -3.92 20.28 -11.08
C GLU A 619 -4.52 21.46 -11.85
N TYR A 620 -5.82 21.72 -11.66
CA TYR A 620 -6.50 22.88 -12.23
C TYR A 620 -5.83 24.18 -11.79
N PHE A 621 -5.69 24.42 -10.48
CA PHE A 621 -5.06 25.64 -9.99
C PHE A 621 -3.59 25.72 -10.37
N ARG A 622 -2.87 24.59 -10.41
CA ARG A 622 -1.49 24.55 -10.93
C ARG A 622 -1.42 25.04 -12.39
N ALA A 623 -2.35 24.62 -13.25
CA ALA A 623 -2.40 25.06 -14.64
C ALA A 623 -2.80 26.54 -14.75
N VAL A 624 -3.87 26.96 -14.07
CA VAL A 624 -4.36 28.35 -14.08
C VAL A 624 -3.27 29.32 -13.60
N LEU A 625 -2.63 29.02 -12.48
CA LEU A 625 -1.58 29.87 -11.90
C LEU A 625 -0.30 29.88 -12.74
N ALA A 626 -0.05 28.83 -13.53
CA ALA A 626 1.03 28.84 -14.52
C ALA A 626 0.77 29.86 -15.64
N PHE A 627 -0.46 29.93 -16.15
CA PHE A 627 -0.84 30.93 -17.15
C PHE A 627 -0.80 32.35 -16.59
N HIS A 628 -1.25 32.55 -15.35
CA HIS A 628 -1.15 33.85 -14.69
C HIS A 628 0.29 34.31 -14.47
N HIS A 629 1.20 33.41 -14.07
CA HIS A 629 2.62 33.74 -13.89
C HIS A 629 3.30 34.20 -15.20
N LEU A 630 2.91 33.62 -16.34
CA LEU A 630 3.37 34.05 -17.67
C LEU A 630 2.84 35.46 -18.02
N ALA A 631 1.64 35.81 -17.58
CA ALA A 631 1.04 37.12 -17.82
C ALA A 631 1.58 38.21 -16.87
N GLU A 632 1.86 37.87 -15.61
CA GLU A 632 2.41 38.79 -14.60
C GLU A 632 3.86 39.20 -14.90
N SER A 633 4.66 38.27 -15.44
CA SER A 633 6.03 38.54 -15.91
C SER A 633 6.10 39.64 -16.98
N ALA A 634 4.97 40.02 -17.60
CA ALA A 634 4.89 41.10 -18.57
C ALA A 634 4.51 42.48 -17.98
N ASN A 635 3.91 42.54 -16.77
CA ASN A 635 3.29 43.76 -16.24
C ASN A 635 3.89 44.31 -14.93
N ASN A 636 4.85 43.63 -14.30
CA ASN A 636 5.71 44.15 -13.23
C ASN A 636 5.04 44.84 -12.01
N GLU A 637 3.73 44.66 -11.78
CA GLU A 637 3.00 45.19 -10.62
C GLU A 637 2.67 44.08 -9.62
N ARG A 638 3.17 44.20 -8.39
CA ARG A 638 2.85 43.33 -7.23
C ARG A 638 1.43 43.59 -6.71
N LYS A 639 0.40 43.15 -7.43
CA LYS A 639 -0.96 43.01 -6.87
C LYS A 639 -1.23 41.55 -6.56
N MET A 640 -1.95 41.27 -5.46
CA MET A 640 -2.42 39.92 -5.15
C MET A 640 -3.09 39.32 -6.38
N ALA A 641 -2.73 38.10 -6.75
CA ALA A 641 -3.30 37.44 -7.92
C ALA A 641 -4.78 37.16 -7.65
N VAL A 642 -5.65 37.79 -8.42
CA VAL A 642 -7.10 37.61 -8.32
C VAL A 642 -7.54 36.58 -9.34
N VAL A 643 -8.12 35.47 -8.88
CA VAL A 643 -8.65 34.41 -9.73
C VAL A 643 -10.16 34.36 -9.56
N ASN A 644 -10.89 34.61 -10.65
CA ASN A 644 -12.34 34.50 -10.65
C ASN A 644 -12.76 33.04 -10.84
N VAL A 645 -13.63 32.58 -9.95
CA VAL A 645 -14.16 31.22 -9.94
C VAL A 645 -15.65 31.28 -10.29
N GLU A 646 -16.09 30.39 -11.19
CA GLU A 646 -17.48 30.35 -11.66
C GLU A 646 -18.44 29.66 -10.69
N ASP A 647 -17.94 28.83 -9.77
CA ASP A 647 -18.77 28.05 -8.85
C ASP A 647 -19.28 28.89 -7.67
N SER A 648 -20.30 28.36 -6.98
CA SER A 648 -20.89 29.01 -5.81
C SER A 648 -19.88 29.18 -4.67
N TYR A 649 -20.10 30.19 -3.82
CA TYR A 649 -19.24 30.42 -2.67
C TYR A 649 -19.19 29.20 -1.73
N ALA A 650 -20.31 28.48 -1.58
CA ALA A 650 -20.37 27.29 -0.74
C ALA A 650 -19.53 26.13 -1.31
N ALA A 651 -19.59 25.90 -2.63
CA ALA A 651 -18.84 24.84 -3.31
C ALA A 651 -17.33 25.05 -3.22
N ILE A 652 -16.86 26.26 -3.51
CA ILE A 652 -15.42 26.55 -3.44
C ILE A 652 -14.89 26.44 -2.00
N VAL A 653 -15.66 26.82 -0.99
CA VAL A 653 -15.25 26.67 0.41
C VAL A 653 -15.07 25.19 0.77
N ARG A 654 -15.96 24.30 0.31
CA ARG A 654 -15.82 22.84 0.56
C ARG A 654 -14.59 22.26 -0.14
N VAL A 655 -14.35 22.68 -1.39
CA VAL A 655 -13.12 22.35 -2.13
C VAL A 655 -11.87 22.81 -1.39
N LEU A 656 -11.84 24.04 -0.87
CA LEU A 656 -10.71 24.58 -0.11
C LEU A 656 -10.50 23.84 1.22
N ARG A 657 -11.57 23.48 1.94
CA ARG A 657 -11.45 22.66 3.15
C ARG A 657 -10.78 21.31 2.86
N PHE A 658 -11.12 20.69 1.73
CA PHE A 658 -10.47 19.45 1.29
C PHE A 658 -8.99 19.66 0.94
N ILE A 659 -8.66 20.76 0.25
CA ILE A 659 -7.27 21.10 -0.08
C ILE A 659 -6.44 21.32 1.20
N TYR A 660 -6.95 22.05 2.20
CA TYR A 660 -6.12 22.42 3.35
C TYR A 660 -5.96 21.30 4.38
N TYR A 661 -7.02 20.55 4.66
CA TYR A 661 -6.99 19.59 5.77
C TYR A 661 -7.80 18.31 5.49
N ASP A 662 -7.96 17.96 4.21
CA ASP A 662 -8.49 16.66 3.74
C ASP A 662 -9.93 16.33 4.20
N GLN A 663 -10.71 17.33 4.63
CA GLN A 663 -12.10 17.13 5.07
C GLN A 663 -13.07 17.29 3.91
N VAL A 664 -13.81 16.23 3.61
CA VAL A 664 -15.07 16.30 2.85
C VAL A 664 -16.18 16.61 3.85
N ALA A 665 -17.11 17.50 3.51
CA ALA A 665 -18.11 18.08 4.43
C ALA A 665 -19.22 17.09 4.87
N LEU A 666 -18.87 15.88 5.29
CA LEU A 666 -19.82 14.86 5.77
C LEU A 666 -20.23 15.05 7.25
N GLN A 667 -19.46 15.81 8.04
CA GLN A 667 -19.62 15.84 9.51
C GLN A 667 -20.55 16.93 10.07
N GLN A 668 -20.83 18.02 9.34
CA GLN A 668 -21.60 19.14 9.91
C GLN A 668 -23.13 18.99 9.80
N LEU A 669 -23.62 18.07 8.97
CA LEU A 669 -25.06 17.93 8.69
C LEU A 669 -25.81 17.03 9.69
N LYS A 670 -25.13 16.31 10.59
CA LYS A 670 -25.82 15.55 11.66
C LYS A 670 -26.30 16.41 12.84
N ARG A 671 -26.03 17.72 12.84
CA ARG A 671 -26.46 18.63 13.92
C ARG A 671 -27.64 19.52 13.56
N ASN A 672 -28.03 19.56 12.29
CA ASN A 672 -29.17 20.33 11.79
C ASN A 672 -30.17 19.37 11.15
N GLU A 673 -31.45 19.56 11.45
CA GLU A 673 -32.57 18.73 10.99
C GLU A 673 -32.83 18.93 9.48
N GLU A 674 -31.85 18.61 8.61
CA GLU A 674 -31.99 18.63 7.15
C GLU A 674 -32.22 17.21 6.61
N THR A 675 -33.00 17.09 5.54
CA THR A 675 -33.52 15.81 5.04
C THR A 675 -32.45 15.03 4.26
N ASP A 676 -32.56 13.70 4.19
CA ASP A 676 -31.61 12.83 3.45
C ASP A 676 -31.42 13.22 1.96
N ALA A 677 -32.37 13.97 1.37
CA ALA A 677 -32.31 14.46 0.00
C ALA A 677 -31.28 15.59 -0.17
N ASP A 678 -31.24 16.56 0.75
CA ASP A 678 -30.36 17.74 0.66
C ASP A 678 -28.86 17.33 0.73
N VAL A 679 -28.56 16.25 1.47
CA VAL A 679 -27.20 15.69 1.60
C VAL A 679 -26.74 15.03 0.29
N SER A 680 -27.65 14.36 -0.42
CA SER A 680 -27.35 13.68 -1.70
C SER A 680 -27.03 14.71 -2.79
N ASP A 681 -27.82 15.78 -2.88
CA ASP A 681 -27.61 16.87 -3.85
C ASP A 681 -26.29 17.58 -3.57
N GLN A 682 -25.98 17.79 -2.29
CA GLN A 682 -24.73 18.42 -1.89
C GLN A 682 -23.49 17.60 -2.30
N LEU A 683 -23.56 16.26 -2.19
CA LEU A 683 -22.47 15.36 -2.59
C LEU A 683 -22.28 15.30 -4.11
N LEU A 684 -23.37 15.45 -4.88
CA LEU A 684 -23.30 15.53 -6.33
C LEU A 684 -22.63 16.83 -6.79
N GLU A 685 -22.96 17.97 -6.18
CA GLU A 685 -22.24 19.22 -6.42
C GLU A 685 -20.73 19.08 -6.12
N ASP A 686 -20.39 18.44 -4.99
CA ASP A 686 -19.00 18.22 -4.59
C ASP A 686 -18.26 17.30 -5.54
N LEU A 687 -18.94 16.30 -6.11
CA LEU A 687 -18.37 15.42 -7.15
C LEU A 687 -18.03 16.20 -8.43
N VAL A 688 -18.95 17.05 -8.89
CA VAL A 688 -18.74 17.90 -10.07
C VAL A 688 -17.59 18.88 -9.84
N ALA A 689 -17.56 19.53 -8.66
CA ALA A 689 -16.48 20.44 -8.30
C ALA A 689 -15.13 19.70 -8.23
N ALA A 690 -15.10 18.51 -7.63
CA ALA A 690 -13.86 17.75 -7.50
C ALA A 690 -13.21 17.42 -8.85
N ASP A 691 -14.01 17.08 -9.87
CA ASP A 691 -13.50 16.84 -11.23
C ASP A 691 -13.00 18.12 -11.89
N LYS A 692 -13.78 19.20 -11.80
CA LYS A 692 -13.42 20.52 -12.33
C LYS A 692 -12.08 21.02 -11.79
N TYR A 693 -11.82 20.84 -10.49
CA TYR A 693 -10.58 21.25 -9.84
C TYR A 693 -9.44 20.22 -9.91
N GLY A 694 -9.62 19.10 -10.61
CA GLY A 694 -8.61 18.04 -10.70
C GLY A 694 -8.29 17.39 -9.35
N LEU A 695 -9.27 17.36 -8.43
CA LEU A 695 -9.17 16.75 -7.11
C LEU A 695 -9.60 15.29 -7.19
N GLU A 696 -8.79 14.47 -7.84
CA GLU A 696 -9.09 13.07 -8.12
C GLU A 696 -9.47 12.27 -6.87
N ARG A 697 -8.82 12.58 -5.73
CA ARG A 697 -9.14 11.96 -4.44
C ARG A 697 -10.53 12.37 -3.95
N MET A 698 -10.86 13.67 -3.95
CA MET A 698 -12.18 14.14 -3.54
C MET A 698 -13.29 13.57 -4.43
N LYS A 699 -13.04 13.51 -5.75
CA LYS A 699 -13.94 12.93 -6.74
C LYS A 699 -14.28 11.49 -6.38
N ARG A 700 -13.25 10.66 -6.17
CA ARG A 700 -13.44 9.27 -5.71
C ARG A 700 -14.14 9.19 -4.35
N LEU A 701 -13.88 10.13 -3.43
CA LEU A 701 -14.56 10.13 -2.13
C LEU A 701 -16.06 10.39 -2.27
N CYS A 702 -16.44 11.35 -3.12
CA CYS A 702 -17.84 11.65 -3.39
C CYS A 702 -18.54 10.48 -4.09
N GLU A 703 -17.89 9.83 -5.07
CA GLU A 703 -18.45 8.66 -5.77
C GLU A 703 -18.87 7.53 -4.82
N HIS A 704 -18.14 7.32 -3.73
CA HIS A 704 -18.44 6.25 -2.77
C HIS A 704 -19.40 6.70 -1.65
N ALA A 705 -19.46 8.00 -1.35
CA ALA A 705 -20.37 8.54 -0.35
C ALA A 705 -21.82 8.68 -0.87
N ILE A 706 -22.01 8.80 -2.19
CA ILE A 706 -23.33 8.90 -2.81
C ILE A 706 -24.08 7.57 -2.68
N ALA A 707 -25.16 7.58 -1.91
CA ALA A 707 -26.05 6.43 -1.76
C ALA A 707 -27.14 6.45 -2.84
N LEU A 708 -27.27 5.35 -3.59
CA LEU A 708 -28.29 5.19 -4.63
C LEU A 708 -29.65 4.78 -4.05
N ASN A 709 -30.69 5.47 -4.47
CA ASN A 709 -32.08 5.15 -4.22
C ASN A 709 -32.89 5.25 -5.53
N THR A 710 -34.16 4.83 -5.50
CA THR A 710 -35.02 4.85 -6.71
C THR A 710 -35.34 6.26 -7.22
N ALA A 711 -35.08 7.31 -6.44
CA ALA A 711 -35.30 8.70 -6.82
C ALA A 711 -34.09 9.34 -7.50
N ASN A 712 -32.88 9.12 -6.97
CA ASN A 712 -31.67 9.78 -7.43
C ASN A 712 -30.91 8.97 -8.49
N CYS A 713 -31.24 7.69 -8.71
CA CYS A 713 -30.44 6.81 -9.57
C CYS A 713 -30.24 7.31 -11.01
N LEU A 714 -31.24 7.98 -11.60
CA LEU A 714 -31.13 8.56 -12.96
C LEU A 714 -30.26 9.82 -12.98
N GLU A 715 -30.42 10.70 -11.99
CA GLU A 715 -29.62 11.92 -11.86
C GLU A 715 -28.15 11.60 -11.57
N VAL A 716 -27.89 10.65 -10.66
CA VAL A 716 -26.54 10.16 -10.34
C VAL A 716 -25.88 9.56 -11.58
N LEU A 717 -26.63 8.84 -12.43
CA LEU A 717 -26.11 8.29 -13.69
C LEU A 717 -25.70 9.39 -14.67
N ILE A 718 -26.51 10.45 -14.79
CA ILE A 718 -26.20 11.60 -15.65
C ILE A 718 -24.94 12.31 -15.14
N VAL A 719 -24.87 12.63 -13.85
CA VAL A 719 -23.71 13.31 -13.25
C VAL A 719 -22.45 12.45 -13.38
N ALA A 720 -22.56 11.13 -13.20
CA ALA A 720 -21.44 10.23 -13.35
C ALA A 720 -20.87 10.22 -14.78
N GLU A 721 -21.72 10.32 -15.80
CA GLU A 721 -21.26 10.45 -17.20
C GLU A 721 -20.58 11.80 -17.45
N LEU A 722 -21.21 12.89 -16.99
CA LEU A 722 -20.71 14.25 -17.15
C LEU A 722 -19.30 14.43 -16.57
N VAL A 723 -19.09 13.84 -15.38
CA VAL A 723 -17.85 13.91 -14.60
C VAL A 723 -16.89 12.78 -14.99
N HIS A 724 -17.21 11.94 -15.98
CA HIS A 724 -16.41 10.78 -16.37
C HIS A 724 -16.05 9.85 -15.18
N ALA A 725 -16.98 9.72 -14.23
CA ALA A 725 -16.90 8.85 -13.06
C ALA A 725 -17.31 7.42 -13.44
N ALA A 726 -16.39 6.68 -14.07
CA ALA A 726 -16.65 5.35 -14.62
C ALA A 726 -17.17 4.34 -13.56
N HIS A 727 -16.70 4.45 -12.31
CA HIS A 727 -17.12 3.56 -11.23
C HIS A 727 -18.56 3.86 -10.78
N LEU A 728 -18.87 5.11 -10.46
CA LEU A 728 -20.23 5.52 -10.09
C LEU A 728 -21.24 5.23 -11.21
N LYS A 729 -20.87 5.45 -12.48
CA LYS A 729 -21.69 5.10 -13.65
C LYS A 729 -22.04 3.62 -13.66
N GLN A 730 -21.08 2.73 -13.47
CA GLN A 730 -21.31 1.28 -13.44
C GLN A 730 -22.20 0.86 -12.27
N VAL A 731 -22.00 1.45 -11.09
CA VAL A 731 -22.81 1.16 -9.89
C VAL A 731 -24.25 1.63 -10.09
N ALA A 732 -24.46 2.84 -10.64
CA ALA A 732 -25.77 3.37 -10.98
C ALA A 732 -26.48 2.52 -12.04
N MET A 733 -25.78 2.15 -13.13
CA MET A 733 -26.32 1.27 -14.16
C MET A 733 -26.78 -0.07 -13.59
N ARG A 734 -25.97 -0.70 -12.74
CA ARG A 734 -26.30 -1.98 -12.12
C ARG A 734 -27.51 -1.87 -11.19
N TYR A 735 -27.61 -0.79 -10.41
CA TYR A 735 -28.75 -0.55 -9.53
C TYR A 735 -30.06 -0.36 -10.32
N ILE A 736 -30.01 0.38 -11.43
CA ILE A 736 -31.16 0.56 -12.32
C ILE A 736 -31.56 -0.78 -12.96
N GLN A 737 -30.60 -1.63 -13.32
CA GLN A 737 -30.88 -2.96 -13.85
C GLN A 737 -31.61 -3.85 -12.84
N THR A 738 -31.19 -3.83 -11.57
CA THR A 738 -31.82 -4.64 -10.53
C THR A 738 -33.21 -4.14 -10.13
N ASN A 739 -33.45 -2.83 -10.21
CA ASN A 739 -34.70 -2.18 -9.77
C ASN A 739 -35.50 -1.56 -10.94
N LEU A 740 -35.38 -2.13 -12.15
CA LEU A 740 -35.95 -1.54 -13.37
C LEU A 740 -37.47 -1.33 -13.29
N SER A 741 -38.20 -2.21 -12.60
CA SER A 741 -39.64 -2.07 -12.36
C SER A 741 -40.00 -0.79 -11.61
N ASP A 742 -39.17 -0.42 -10.63
CA ASP A 742 -39.45 0.67 -9.70
C ASP A 742 -39.00 2.00 -10.29
N VAL A 743 -37.92 1.99 -11.07
CA VAL A 743 -37.45 3.15 -11.84
C VAL A 743 -38.44 3.49 -12.97
N THR A 744 -38.91 2.49 -13.72
CA THR A 744 -39.90 2.72 -14.81
C THR A 744 -41.31 3.03 -14.30
N ALA A 745 -41.60 2.73 -13.03
CA ALA A 745 -42.84 3.17 -12.39
C ALA A 745 -42.92 4.71 -12.23
N ARG A 746 -41.76 5.39 -12.15
CA ARG A 746 -41.66 6.85 -12.08
C ARG A 746 -41.67 7.47 -13.49
N ARG A 747 -42.87 7.54 -14.08
CA ARG A 747 -43.05 7.89 -15.49
C ARG A 747 -42.47 9.25 -15.90
N GLU A 748 -42.59 10.28 -15.06
CA GLU A 748 -42.15 11.64 -15.43
C GLU A 748 -40.62 11.77 -15.47
N GLU A 749 -39.92 11.27 -14.46
CA GLU A 749 -38.45 11.30 -14.37
C GLU A 749 -37.81 10.42 -15.46
N PHE A 750 -38.36 9.23 -15.68
CA PHE A 750 -37.86 8.31 -16.69
C PHE A 750 -38.11 8.82 -18.13
N GLN A 751 -39.26 9.48 -18.37
CA GLN A 751 -39.54 10.08 -19.67
C GLN A 751 -38.58 11.24 -19.99
N ARG A 752 -38.28 12.12 -19.01
CA ARG A 752 -37.28 13.18 -19.18
C ARG A 752 -35.90 12.61 -19.49
N PHE A 753 -35.48 11.58 -18.76
CA PHE A 753 -34.21 10.88 -19.03
C PHE A 753 -34.14 10.32 -20.46
N GLN A 754 -35.26 9.76 -20.96
CA GLN A 754 -35.35 9.22 -22.31
C GLN A 754 -35.25 10.30 -23.40
N GLU A 755 -35.79 11.48 -23.15
CA GLU A 755 -35.76 12.61 -24.09
C GLU A 755 -34.39 13.29 -24.10
N ASP A 756 -33.79 13.51 -22.92
CA ASP A 756 -32.56 14.28 -22.76
C ASP A 756 -31.28 13.46 -23.00
N PHE A 757 -31.28 12.15 -22.68
CA PHE A 757 -30.07 11.30 -22.73
C PHE A 757 -30.28 9.97 -23.48
N PRO A 758 -30.62 9.99 -24.78
CA PRO A 758 -30.91 8.77 -25.56
C PRO A 758 -29.69 7.84 -25.70
N GLN A 759 -28.46 8.36 -25.65
CA GLN A 759 -27.22 7.57 -25.74
C GLN A 759 -26.98 6.73 -24.48
N LEU A 760 -27.17 7.33 -23.30
CA LEU A 760 -27.06 6.61 -22.02
C LEU A 760 -28.16 5.56 -21.89
N LEU A 761 -29.34 5.84 -22.44
CA LEU A 761 -30.44 4.87 -22.50
C LEU A 761 -30.09 3.69 -23.43
N GLU A 762 -29.46 3.93 -24.58
CA GLU A 762 -28.97 2.86 -25.47
C GLU A 762 -27.89 2.02 -24.79
N GLU A 763 -26.97 2.66 -24.06
CA GLU A 763 -25.95 1.97 -23.24
C GLU A 763 -26.57 1.13 -22.12
N LEU A 764 -27.63 1.64 -21.46
CA LEU A 764 -28.38 0.90 -20.46
C LEU A 764 -29.08 -0.32 -21.07
N TYR A 765 -29.70 -0.18 -22.26
CA TYR A 765 -30.34 -1.28 -22.97
C TYR A 765 -29.35 -2.33 -23.49
N THR A 766 -28.19 -1.91 -23.99
CA THR A 766 -27.14 -2.84 -24.43
C THR A 766 -26.58 -3.61 -23.23
N SER A 767 -26.33 -2.93 -22.11
CA SER A 767 -25.91 -3.56 -20.86
C SER A 767 -26.95 -4.55 -20.31
N LEU A 768 -28.25 -4.23 -20.37
CA LEU A 768 -29.34 -5.16 -20.05
C LEU A 768 -29.37 -6.39 -20.99
N ARG A 769 -29.07 -6.18 -22.28
CA ARG A 769 -29.04 -7.25 -23.28
C ARG A 769 -27.87 -8.22 -23.06
N ASP A 770 -26.74 -7.71 -22.61
CA ASP A 770 -25.58 -8.54 -22.29
C ASP A 770 -25.76 -9.27 -20.95
N ALA A 771 -26.34 -8.61 -19.94
CA ALA A 771 -26.69 -9.24 -18.66
C ALA A 771 -27.72 -10.38 -18.81
N SER A 772 -28.73 -10.20 -19.67
CA SER A 772 -29.73 -11.23 -19.94
C SER A 772 -29.15 -12.42 -20.73
N ARG A 773 -28.13 -12.23 -21.56
CA ARG A 773 -27.43 -13.36 -22.23
C ARG A 773 -26.72 -14.28 -21.24
N ASP A 774 -26.29 -13.77 -20.09
CA ASP A 774 -25.65 -14.55 -19.03
C ASP A 774 -26.66 -15.37 -18.20
N GLU A 775 -27.90 -14.91 -18.02
CA GLU A 775 -28.97 -15.70 -17.37
C GLU A 775 -29.53 -16.82 -18.26
N TYR A 776 -29.54 -16.65 -19.59
CA TYR A 776 -30.11 -17.62 -20.53
C TYR A 776 -29.29 -18.92 -20.71
N LEU A 777 -28.09 -19.03 -20.11
CA LEU A 777 -27.28 -20.26 -20.16
C LEU A 777 -27.47 -21.20 -18.95
N LEU A 778 -28.36 -20.90 -17.99
CA LEU A 778 -28.52 -21.69 -16.77
C LEU A 778 -29.88 -22.40 -16.55
N ARG A 779 -30.86 -22.36 -17.46
CA ARG A 779 -32.04 -23.26 -17.39
C ARG A 779 -32.55 -23.70 -18.77
N TRP A 780 -32.85 -24.99 -18.89
CA TRP A 780 -33.33 -25.68 -20.10
C TRP A 780 -34.67 -25.14 -20.64
N GLY A 781 -34.81 -25.12 -21.97
CA GLY A 781 -36.03 -25.50 -22.73
C GLY A 781 -37.13 -24.44 -22.94
N PRO A 782 -37.71 -24.31 -24.15
CA PRO A 782 -38.43 -23.11 -24.59
C PRO A 782 -39.92 -23.13 -24.22
N ALA A 783 -40.44 -22.02 -23.71
CA ALA A 783 -41.85 -21.65 -23.87
C ALA A 783 -42.05 -20.16 -23.54
N TRP A 784 -42.81 -19.48 -24.41
CA TRP A 784 -43.42 -18.15 -24.23
C TRP A 784 -42.57 -16.89 -24.51
N LEU A 785 -42.62 -16.44 -25.77
CA LEU A 785 -42.82 -15.02 -26.12
C LEU A 785 -43.66 -14.95 -27.42
N PRO A 786 -44.66 -14.05 -27.52
CA PRO A 786 -45.47 -13.91 -28.73
C PRO A 786 -44.68 -13.27 -29.88
N SER A 787 -44.93 -13.77 -31.08
CA SER A 787 -44.40 -13.30 -32.36
C SER A 787 -44.63 -11.79 -32.55
N VAL A 788 -43.54 -11.01 -32.59
CA VAL A 788 -43.51 -9.75 -33.34
C VAL A 788 -43.02 -10.09 -34.75
N LYS A 789 -43.95 -10.13 -35.69
CA LYS A 789 -43.68 -10.21 -37.12
C LYS A 789 -42.95 -8.93 -37.53
N ASN A 790 -41.75 -9.04 -38.08
CA ASN A 790 -41.24 -8.03 -39.00
C ASN A 790 -40.99 -8.65 -40.37
N LYS A 791 -41.66 -8.04 -41.34
CA LYS A 791 -41.77 -8.44 -42.75
C LYS A 791 -40.45 -8.19 -43.48
N SER A 792 -40.08 -9.20 -44.28
CA SER A 792 -39.51 -9.14 -45.63
C SER A 792 -38.51 -8.02 -45.98
N TYR A 793 -37.30 -8.43 -46.37
CA TYR A 793 -36.73 -7.99 -47.64
C TYR A 793 -36.02 -9.17 -48.33
N ASN A 794 -36.43 -9.39 -49.59
CA ASN A 794 -35.92 -10.39 -50.52
C ASN A 794 -34.52 -10.04 -51.03
N GLY A 795 -33.72 -11.06 -51.40
CA GLY A 795 -32.79 -10.90 -52.52
C GLY A 795 -31.59 -11.86 -52.59
N ALA A 796 -31.62 -12.73 -53.61
CA ALA A 796 -30.48 -13.27 -54.36
C ALA A 796 -29.68 -14.50 -53.85
N LYS A 797 -30.22 -15.68 -54.24
CA LYS A 797 -29.59 -16.76 -55.03
C LYS A 797 -28.05 -16.88 -55.11
N SER A 798 -27.53 -18.06 -54.73
CA SER A 798 -26.83 -19.03 -55.61
C SER A 798 -26.44 -20.27 -54.76
N GLN A 799 -27.08 -21.43 -54.91
CA GLN A 799 -26.71 -22.56 -55.78
C GLN A 799 -25.22 -22.90 -55.85
N ILE A 800 -24.83 -24.02 -55.21
CA ILE A 800 -24.00 -25.16 -55.69
C ILE A 800 -24.18 -26.24 -54.60
N GLN A 801 -25.16 -27.14 -54.71
CA GLN A 801 -25.08 -28.48 -55.30
C GLN A 801 -23.78 -29.28 -55.04
N GLN A 802 -23.99 -30.36 -54.29
CA GLN A 802 -23.67 -31.76 -54.62
C GLN A 802 -22.46 -32.46 -53.98
N ARG A 803 -22.84 -33.60 -53.38
CA ARG A 803 -22.19 -34.91 -53.27
C ARG A 803 -21.14 -35.05 -52.17
N SER A 804 -21.43 -35.74 -51.06
CA SER A 804 -21.77 -37.17 -50.85
C SER A 804 -20.59 -38.12 -51.01
N HIS A 805 -20.52 -39.05 -50.04
CA HIS A 805 -19.65 -40.22 -49.85
C HIS A 805 -18.61 -39.98 -48.74
N GLY A 806 -18.59 -40.70 -47.62
CA GLY A 806 -19.35 -41.87 -47.20
C GLY A 806 -18.42 -42.81 -46.43
N CYS A 807 -18.87 -43.26 -45.24
CA CYS A 807 -18.36 -44.38 -44.43
C CYS A 807 -16.90 -44.28 -43.94
N HIS A 808 -16.54 -44.61 -42.71
CA HIS A 808 -17.07 -45.63 -41.81
C HIS A 808 -16.86 -45.25 -40.34
#